data_AF-A0A8H7NM60-F1
#
_entry.id   AF-A0A8H7NM60-F1
#
_cell.length_a   1.000
_cell.length_b   1.000
_cell.length_c   1.000
_cell.angle_alpha   90.00
_cell.angle_beta   90.00
_cell.angle_gamma   90.00
#
_symmetry.space_group_name_H-M   'P 1'
#
loop_
_entity.id
_entity.type
_entity.pdbx_description
1 polymer ?
#
loop_
_entity_poly.entity_id
_entity_poly.type
_entity_poly.pdbx_seq_one_letter_code
_entity_poly.pdbx_strand_id
1 'polypeptide(L)'
;MSATHDKDKPSVAHNEDSEPGQIGPDFTEDEIKKIRRRIDLRLLPALGLMYGISLMDRTNVSHAAIAGMFDDLDLNTGYGYSTITLIFFVSYIVFQPAMTILCRKIGPKIFLSAACLAWGVVLVGFGFVHDWKAMVGLRVIVGVFEAGFFPGAVYLLSTWYTRYEIGKRYSVFYMTGTILSALSGILAYGLMQLEGHGGLRGWRWIFILEGIMTCAVALFDYIVLVKFPDQEAESPSPLFLRVDEAKVVLQRLDADRGDTKLEPFSLAAFLKPAKEIEIWAFAFLFFLCTTVTYSFGFFGTVVLRQSLGFSVAEAQCLGSPPYVFAAIVMFTGSWAGDRYKKRALILFINCAIGITGLPIMAFHPDPKVKYFGIFIAVAGVNANIPAIMSYQANNIRGQWKRAFCSALLTIFGGIGGIAGSLVFRSQDSPHYRPATAIEADSSLFPDIHNVEIKSSEEEAKRAARRPRKTPKTQAATGATLVTPPPDDPKSIHTVISEEELEITVDTLKTLAQFPGLIKTKACKDLRVASYDFRQACTTGSIAAEGANLSARVSAALADEKYMEARILLAEMKIRSQEPKLGTLCRWVRDLDVISGLSQPDNVANGGSVERTPKEQDLLAVLDSILRVCGQIDTNTKAVVRDLPSTFYPSITLQPTWDLRPSTTPLEVYASVLDKTIFESAPPELSTALRTIETTPGPQRKPPNHYPAILYTSKPNSIPLADKGPEVEWVKHPHVPGLGLIKNVLSVEECKGIIAAGEHVKFLPDAPLREDGDTSILAHNFYWVVDTEFHDRLWSRVSPFVPQSVDGRLVRGINRRFRVYRYVPGAEYRSHIDGAWPPSGILPDDTYVYDASPADKKQSSLFTFLIYLNDEFEGGQTTYFLPAAREGTLNAYPVQPVMGSIALFPHGDTRLAPLHEGTGVTKGAKYVIRTEVEYDVEPTKEA
;
A
#
# COMPACT_ATOMS: atom_id res chain seq x y z
N MET A 1 18.77 -24.01 85.19
CA MET A 1 20.15 -23.53 84.91
C MET A 1 20.21 -23.31 83.40
N SER A 2 20.26 -22.06 82.92
CA SER A 2 21.42 -21.16 82.91
C SER A 2 22.48 -21.65 81.91
N ALA A 3 23.04 -20.90 80.97
CA ALA A 3 22.84 -19.58 80.33
C ALA A 3 24.14 -19.33 79.52
N THR A 4 24.19 -18.28 78.68
CA THR A 4 25.41 -17.71 78.04
C THR A 4 26.05 -18.56 76.90
N HIS A 5 26.66 -17.99 75.86
CA HIS A 5 26.69 -16.59 75.41
C HIS A 5 26.81 -16.48 73.87
N ASP A 6 26.20 -15.46 73.30
CA ASP A 6 26.37 -15.01 71.89
C ASP A 6 27.62 -14.11 71.73
N LYS A 7 28.26 -14.19 70.55
CA LYS A 7 29.36 -13.38 69.93
C LYS A 7 30.02 -14.22 68.81
N ASP A 8 30.40 -13.72 67.63
CA ASP A 8 30.49 -12.34 67.13
C ASP A 8 29.79 -12.17 65.76
N LYS A 9 28.92 -11.16 65.66
CA LYS A 9 28.59 -10.49 64.39
C LYS A 9 29.25 -9.11 64.41
N PRO A 10 30.00 -8.69 63.39
CA PRO A 10 30.35 -7.29 63.26
C PRO A 10 29.08 -6.47 63.02
N SER A 11 28.81 -5.51 63.90
CA SER A 11 27.68 -4.60 63.78
C SER A 11 27.83 -3.74 62.53
N VAL A 12 26.94 -3.92 61.56
CA VAL A 12 26.75 -2.92 60.50
C VAL A 12 26.14 -1.69 61.17
N ALA A 13 26.94 -0.65 61.36
CA ALA A 13 26.44 0.63 61.83
C ALA A 13 25.45 1.18 60.79
N HIS A 14 24.22 1.46 61.22
CA HIS A 14 23.32 2.29 60.45
C HIS A 14 23.85 3.71 60.45
N ASN A 15 24.60 4.08 59.41
CA ASN A 15 24.79 5.48 59.04
C ASN A 15 23.50 5.99 58.42
N GLU A 16 22.52 6.30 59.26
CA GLU A 16 21.49 7.29 58.94
C GLU A 16 22.18 8.66 58.92
N ASP A 17 22.78 9.02 57.78
CA ASP A 17 23.07 10.39 57.31
C ASP A 17 24.00 10.34 56.09
N SER A 18 23.49 9.83 54.96
CA SER A 18 24.08 10.10 53.64
C SER A 18 22.99 10.57 52.69
N GLU A 19 23.00 11.86 52.36
CA GLU A 19 22.09 12.42 51.36
C GLU A 19 22.21 11.67 50.01
N PRO A 20 21.11 11.49 49.27
CA PRO A 20 21.13 10.85 47.95
C PRO A 20 21.80 11.77 46.91
N GLY A 21 23.13 11.82 46.88
CA GLY A 21 23.87 12.67 45.95
C GLY A 21 25.41 12.57 45.94
N GLN A 22 26.06 11.97 46.94
CA GLN A 22 27.53 11.89 46.94
C GLN A 22 28.07 10.75 46.06
N ILE A 23 28.75 11.14 44.98
CA ILE A 23 29.70 10.29 44.24
C ILE A 23 30.84 9.92 45.21
N GLY A 24 31.27 8.66 45.24
CA GLY A 24 32.29 8.18 46.17
C GLY A 24 33.63 8.94 46.07
N PRO A 25 34.39 9.07 47.18
CA PRO A 25 35.41 10.11 47.36
C PRO A 25 36.72 9.97 46.55
N ASP A 26 36.85 8.96 45.69
CA ASP A 26 38.16 8.55 45.14
C ASP A 26 38.50 9.02 43.73
N PHE A 27 37.57 9.64 42.98
CA PHE A 27 37.81 10.04 41.58
C PHE A 27 37.25 11.43 41.23
N THR A 28 38.09 12.27 40.64
CA THR A 28 37.70 13.59 40.13
C THR A 28 36.93 13.51 38.81
N GLU A 29 36.14 14.56 38.50
CA GLU A 29 35.44 14.69 37.21
C GLU A 29 36.40 14.61 36.00
N ASP A 30 37.64 15.08 36.12
CA ASP A 30 38.63 14.99 35.05
C ASP A 30 39.20 13.57 34.87
N GLU A 31 39.28 12.78 35.95
CA GLU A 31 39.61 11.36 35.86
C GLU A 31 38.45 10.55 35.25
N ILE A 32 37.21 10.86 35.62
CA ILE A 32 36.01 10.28 35.01
C ILE A 32 35.96 10.58 33.50
N LYS A 33 36.36 11.79 33.06
CA LYS A 33 36.52 12.13 31.63
C LYS A 33 37.64 11.30 30.96
N LYS A 34 38.79 11.09 31.63
CA LYS A 34 39.89 10.25 31.11
C LYS A 34 39.50 8.77 31.00
N ILE A 35 38.75 8.22 31.98
CA ILE A 35 38.18 6.87 31.94
C ILE A 35 37.22 6.76 30.74
N ARG A 36 36.28 7.69 30.61
CA ARG A 36 35.33 7.72 29.48
C ARG A 36 36.02 7.78 28.12
N ARG A 37 37.07 8.59 27.98
CA ARG A 37 37.86 8.66 26.74
C ARG A 37 38.55 7.33 26.39
N ARG A 38 39.03 6.56 27.38
CA ARG A 38 39.57 5.21 27.15
C ARG A 38 38.49 4.22 26.71
N ILE A 39 37.29 4.31 27.27
CA ILE A 39 36.13 3.51 26.86
C ILE A 39 35.71 3.87 25.43
N ASP A 40 35.53 5.16 25.13
CA ASP A 40 35.19 5.68 23.80
C ASP A 40 36.21 5.22 22.74
N LEU A 41 37.52 5.28 23.03
CA LEU A 41 38.61 4.89 22.13
C LEU A 41 38.74 3.38 21.87
N ARG A 42 38.11 2.51 22.67
CA ARG A 42 38.08 1.06 22.40
C ARG A 42 36.76 0.60 21.82
N LEU A 43 35.64 0.98 22.43
CA LEU A 43 34.32 0.51 22.01
C LEU A 43 33.89 1.06 20.66
N LEU A 44 34.08 2.36 20.41
CA LEU A 44 33.53 2.99 19.21
C LEU A 44 34.28 2.59 17.93
N PRO A 45 35.64 2.54 17.91
CA PRO A 45 36.36 2.06 16.73
C PRO A 45 36.12 0.58 16.44
N ALA A 46 36.18 -0.30 17.46
CA ALA A 46 35.99 -1.74 17.26
C ALA A 46 34.57 -2.07 16.77
N LEU A 47 33.54 -1.60 17.48
CA LEU A 47 32.16 -1.85 17.07
C LEU A 47 31.82 -1.15 15.75
N GLY A 48 32.34 0.05 15.50
CA GLY A 48 32.14 0.78 14.24
C GLY A 48 32.81 0.11 13.04
N LEU A 49 34.00 -0.48 13.22
CA LEU A 49 34.72 -1.25 12.21
C LEU A 49 33.99 -2.55 11.88
N MET A 50 33.59 -3.32 12.92
CA MET A 50 32.79 -4.54 12.76
C MET A 50 31.43 -4.25 12.10
N TYR A 51 30.79 -3.11 12.41
CA TYR A 51 29.55 -2.71 11.76
C TYR A 51 29.75 -2.29 10.30
N GLY A 52 30.84 -1.57 10.00
CA GLY A 52 31.16 -1.18 8.63
C GLY A 52 31.40 -2.37 7.72
N ILE A 53 32.07 -3.39 8.25
CA ILE A 53 32.25 -4.66 7.55
C ILE A 53 30.93 -5.43 7.44
N SER A 54 30.14 -5.59 8.51
CA SER A 54 28.82 -6.24 8.42
C SER A 54 27.86 -5.55 7.42
N LEU A 55 27.95 -4.23 7.23
CA LEU A 55 27.21 -3.53 6.18
C LEU A 55 27.76 -3.79 4.77
N MET A 56 29.08 -3.69 4.59
CA MET A 56 29.76 -4.04 3.32
C MET A 56 29.45 -5.49 2.91
N ASP A 57 29.52 -6.42 3.84
CA ASP A 57 29.24 -7.86 3.67
C ASP A 57 27.79 -8.14 3.23
N ARG A 58 26.87 -7.18 3.45
CA ARG A 58 25.49 -7.22 2.95
C ARG A 58 25.37 -6.62 1.55
N THR A 59 26.01 -5.48 1.28
CA THR A 59 25.95 -4.74 0.00
C THR A 59 26.85 -5.33 -1.10
N ASN A 60 27.83 -6.15 -0.75
CA ASN A 60 28.74 -6.83 -1.70
C ASN A 60 28.02 -7.56 -2.85
N VAL A 61 26.84 -8.13 -2.61
CA VAL A 61 26.01 -8.77 -3.64
C VAL A 61 25.53 -7.79 -4.72
N SER A 62 25.26 -6.53 -4.36
CA SER A 62 24.93 -5.47 -5.33
C SER A 62 26.16 -5.06 -6.15
N HIS A 63 27.34 -5.01 -5.53
CA HIS A 63 28.59 -4.71 -6.23
C HIS A 63 29.04 -5.87 -7.14
N ALA A 64 28.87 -7.12 -6.71
CA ALA A 64 29.12 -8.33 -7.49
C ALA A 64 28.14 -8.47 -8.67
N ALA A 65 26.87 -8.12 -8.47
CA ALA A 65 25.84 -8.11 -9.52
C ALA A 65 26.25 -7.24 -10.72
N ILE A 66 26.71 -6.01 -10.48
CA ILE A 66 27.17 -5.11 -11.55
C ILE A 66 28.56 -5.46 -12.12
N ALA A 67 29.27 -6.40 -11.49
CA ALA A 67 30.57 -6.94 -11.90
C ALA A 67 30.49 -8.30 -12.62
N GLY A 68 29.32 -8.66 -13.16
CA GLY A 68 29.13 -9.84 -14.02
C GLY A 68 28.49 -11.07 -13.36
N MET A 69 28.14 -11.01 -12.06
CA MET A 69 27.47 -12.12 -11.37
C MET A 69 26.08 -12.45 -11.95
N PHE A 70 25.39 -11.48 -12.57
CA PHE A 70 24.09 -11.71 -13.22
C PHE A 70 24.17 -12.79 -14.32
N ASP A 71 25.18 -12.68 -15.18
CA ASP A 71 25.38 -13.58 -16.32
C ASP A 71 26.05 -14.90 -15.92
N ASP A 72 26.86 -14.89 -14.85
CA ASP A 72 27.57 -16.07 -14.35
C ASP A 72 26.67 -17.06 -13.59
N LEU A 73 25.56 -16.58 -13.02
CA LEU A 73 24.61 -17.36 -12.21
C LEU A 73 23.19 -17.42 -12.81
N ASP A 74 23.04 -16.98 -14.07
CA ASP A 74 21.79 -16.92 -14.85
C ASP A 74 20.62 -16.23 -14.11
N LEU A 75 20.94 -15.14 -13.41
CA LEU A 75 20.02 -14.36 -12.58
C LEU A 75 19.15 -13.37 -13.38
N ASN A 76 19.25 -13.41 -14.72
CA ASN A 76 18.56 -12.51 -15.63
C ASN A 76 17.06 -12.85 -15.83
N THR A 77 16.57 -13.97 -15.29
CA THR A 77 15.16 -14.38 -15.37
C THR A 77 14.57 -14.74 -14.00
N GLY A 78 13.32 -14.33 -13.76
CA GLY A 78 12.59 -14.62 -12.51
C GLY A 78 13.05 -13.80 -11.30
N TYR A 79 12.90 -14.37 -10.10
CA TYR A 79 13.09 -13.67 -8.80
C TYR A 79 14.42 -14.00 -8.09
N GLY A 80 15.39 -14.60 -8.79
CA GLY A 80 16.61 -15.15 -8.20
C GLY A 80 17.43 -14.15 -7.38
N TYR A 81 17.72 -12.97 -7.94
CA TYR A 81 18.50 -11.93 -7.27
C TYR A 81 17.80 -11.42 -6.00
N SER A 82 16.52 -11.07 -6.09
CA SER A 82 15.70 -10.64 -4.94
C SER A 82 15.58 -11.74 -3.87
N THR A 83 15.62 -13.02 -4.24
CA THR A 83 15.60 -14.13 -3.28
C THR A 83 16.93 -14.20 -2.50
N ILE A 84 18.07 -14.00 -3.16
CA ILE A 84 19.40 -13.96 -2.52
C ILE A 84 19.51 -12.80 -1.53
N THR A 85 19.00 -11.62 -1.86
CA THR A 85 19.05 -10.44 -0.97
C THR A 85 18.08 -10.57 0.20
N LEU A 86 16.84 -11.02 -0.04
CA LEU A 86 15.77 -11.12 0.96
C LEU A 86 16.01 -12.23 1.99
N ILE A 87 16.48 -13.42 1.57
CA ILE A 87 16.50 -14.60 2.45
C ILE A 87 17.39 -14.43 3.69
N PHE A 88 18.47 -13.64 3.56
CA PHE A 88 19.36 -13.27 4.66
C PHE A 88 18.57 -12.70 5.84
N PHE A 89 17.63 -11.77 5.58
CA PHE A 89 16.85 -11.11 6.63
C PHE A 89 15.91 -12.08 7.36
N VAL A 90 15.39 -13.10 6.67
CA VAL A 90 14.53 -14.12 7.29
C VAL A 90 15.30 -14.90 8.36
N SER A 91 16.48 -15.42 8.01
CA SER A 91 17.39 -16.06 8.98
C SER A 91 17.85 -15.12 10.08
N TYR A 92 18.19 -13.88 9.73
CA TYR A 92 18.65 -12.86 10.67
C TYR A 92 17.59 -12.57 11.75
N ILE A 93 16.33 -12.33 11.35
CA ILE A 93 15.20 -12.09 12.27
C ILE A 93 14.97 -13.28 13.21
N VAL A 94 14.93 -14.50 12.67
CA VAL A 94 14.56 -15.70 13.45
C VAL A 94 15.58 -16.00 14.56
N PHE A 95 16.88 -15.87 14.28
CA PHE A 95 17.92 -16.20 15.26
C PHE A 95 18.28 -15.04 16.20
N GLN A 96 17.81 -13.82 15.92
CA GLN A 96 18.17 -12.60 16.65
C GLN A 96 17.89 -12.62 18.16
N PRO A 97 16.71 -13.06 18.67
CA PRO A 97 16.48 -13.15 20.11
C PRO A 97 17.44 -14.13 20.80
N ALA A 98 17.65 -15.31 20.20
CA ALA A 98 18.51 -16.36 20.74
C ALA A 98 19.98 -15.91 20.78
N MET A 99 20.47 -15.33 19.70
CA MET A 99 21.85 -14.83 19.61
C MET A 99 22.09 -13.63 20.54
N THR A 100 21.09 -12.79 20.79
CA THR A 100 21.20 -11.67 21.77
C THR A 100 21.35 -12.20 23.20
N ILE A 101 20.58 -13.23 23.57
CA ILE A 101 20.72 -13.91 24.89
C ILE A 101 22.09 -14.60 24.99
N LEU A 102 22.55 -15.25 23.91
CA LEU A 102 23.84 -15.94 23.86
C LEU A 102 25.02 -14.96 24.01
N CYS A 103 24.94 -13.78 23.39
CA CYS A 103 25.89 -12.68 23.57
C CYS A 103 26.05 -12.27 25.04
N ARG A 104 24.95 -12.16 25.79
CA ARG A 104 25.00 -11.87 27.24
C ARG A 104 25.59 -13.02 28.06
N LYS A 105 25.34 -14.28 27.67
CA LYS A 105 25.84 -15.46 28.38
C LYS A 105 27.33 -15.74 28.15
N ILE A 106 27.81 -15.63 26.91
CA ILE A 106 29.21 -15.88 26.53
C ILE A 106 30.11 -14.66 26.83
N GLY A 107 29.53 -13.46 26.79
CA GLY A 107 30.27 -12.20 26.85
C GLY A 107 30.58 -11.68 25.44
N PRO A 108 30.51 -10.35 25.24
CA PRO A 108 30.39 -9.76 23.92
C PRO A 108 31.72 -9.80 23.17
N LYS A 109 32.85 -9.71 23.89
CA LYS A 109 34.20 -9.83 23.35
C LYS A 109 34.43 -11.14 22.59
N ILE A 110 34.06 -12.28 23.19
CA ILE A 110 34.23 -13.59 22.55
C ILE A 110 33.13 -13.79 21.51
N PHE A 111 31.88 -13.51 21.87
CA PHE A 111 30.73 -13.79 21.01
C PHE A 111 30.74 -13.00 19.69
N LEU A 112 30.91 -11.68 19.75
CA LEU A 112 30.82 -10.82 18.56
C LEU A 112 31.98 -11.10 17.59
N SER A 113 33.20 -11.26 18.10
CA SER A 113 34.36 -11.60 17.28
C SER A 113 34.32 -13.02 16.71
N ALA A 114 33.82 -14.01 17.46
CA ALA A 114 33.65 -15.37 16.95
C ALA A 114 32.56 -15.45 15.87
N ALA A 115 31.46 -14.71 16.04
CA ALA A 115 30.45 -14.55 15.01
C ALA A 115 31.04 -13.88 13.75
N CYS A 116 31.81 -12.80 13.92
CA CYS A 116 32.47 -12.06 12.83
C CYS A 116 33.41 -12.96 12.01
N LEU A 117 34.21 -13.78 12.69
CA LEU A 117 35.08 -14.76 12.05
C LEU A 117 34.27 -15.82 11.30
N ALA A 118 33.17 -16.31 11.89
CA ALA A 118 32.33 -17.33 11.28
C ALA A 118 31.64 -16.83 9.99
N TRP A 119 31.06 -15.63 9.98
CA TRP A 119 30.44 -15.10 8.76
C TRP A 119 31.49 -14.68 7.71
N GLY A 120 32.65 -14.16 8.13
CA GLY A 120 33.78 -13.87 7.24
C GLY A 120 34.29 -15.11 6.47
N VAL A 121 34.43 -16.25 7.16
CA VAL A 121 34.81 -17.53 6.51
C VAL A 121 33.74 -17.97 5.50
N VAL A 122 32.45 -17.79 5.81
CA VAL A 122 31.36 -18.13 4.89
C VAL A 122 31.38 -17.23 3.65
N LEU A 123 31.69 -15.93 3.79
CA LEU A 123 31.83 -14.98 2.68
C LEU A 123 32.96 -15.34 1.72
N VAL A 124 34.12 -15.79 2.22
CA VAL A 124 35.17 -16.35 1.37
C VAL A 124 34.62 -17.51 0.51
N GLY A 125 33.71 -18.30 1.06
CA GLY A 125 32.98 -19.36 0.34
C GLY A 125 32.11 -18.87 -0.83
N PHE A 126 31.62 -17.63 -0.83
CA PHE A 126 30.75 -17.13 -1.91
C PHE A 126 31.48 -17.09 -3.26
N GLY A 127 32.77 -16.75 -3.28
CA GLY A 127 33.56 -16.66 -4.51
C GLY A 127 33.71 -17.99 -5.28
N PHE A 128 33.46 -19.12 -4.61
CA PHE A 128 33.60 -20.46 -5.18
C PHE A 128 32.27 -21.10 -5.64
N VAL A 129 31.16 -20.36 -5.59
CA VAL A 129 29.83 -20.88 -5.94
C VAL A 129 29.53 -20.83 -7.44
N HIS A 130 28.82 -21.84 -7.94
CA HIS A 130 28.48 -22.02 -9.36
C HIS A 130 26.96 -22.05 -9.64
N ASP A 131 26.11 -21.97 -8.61
CA ASP A 131 24.64 -21.97 -8.71
C ASP A 131 24.07 -20.90 -7.76
N TRP A 132 23.13 -20.08 -8.23
CA TRP A 132 22.46 -19.07 -7.42
C TRP A 132 21.70 -19.65 -6.22
N LYS A 133 21.25 -20.91 -6.27
CA LYS A 133 20.62 -21.61 -5.14
C LYS A 133 21.62 -21.87 -4.01
N ALA A 134 22.90 -22.10 -4.33
CA ALA A 134 23.94 -22.20 -3.31
C ALA A 134 24.27 -20.83 -2.69
N MET A 135 24.12 -19.72 -3.44
CA MET A 135 24.17 -18.36 -2.85
C MET A 135 23.05 -18.15 -1.82
N VAL A 136 21.82 -18.61 -2.11
CA VAL A 136 20.69 -18.58 -1.15
C VAL A 136 21.05 -19.35 0.13
N GLY A 137 21.64 -20.55 0.00
CA GLY A 137 22.10 -21.35 1.14
C GLY A 137 23.16 -20.65 2.00
N LEU A 138 24.20 -20.08 1.38
CA LEU A 138 25.23 -19.33 2.11
C LEU A 138 24.68 -18.05 2.75
N ARG A 139 23.73 -17.35 2.09
CA ARG A 139 23.06 -16.16 2.64
C ARG A 139 22.25 -16.47 3.91
N VAL A 140 21.62 -17.65 3.99
CA VAL A 140 20.97 -18.12 5.22
C VAL A 140 22.00 -18.28 6.36
N ILE A 141 23.15 -18.91 6.07
CA ILE A 141 24.19 -19.15 7.07
C ILE A 141 24.79 -17.83 7.59
N VAL A 142 25.10 -16.88 6.70
CA VAL A 142 25.55 -15.53 7.07
C VAL A 142 24.49 -14.82 7.93
N GLY A 143 23.21 -14.92 7.58
CA GLY A 143 22.10 -14.39 8.37
C GLY A 143 22.02 -14.94 9.79
N VAL A 144 22.27 -16.24 9.98
CA VAL A 144 22.33 -16.87 11.32
C VAL A 144 23.50 -16.31 12.15
N PHE A 145 24.70 -16.21 11.57
CA PHE A 145 25.88 -15.72 12.30
C PHE A 145 25.82 -14.22 12.62
N GLU A 146 25.34 -13.39 11.69
CA GLU A 146 25.20 -11.94 11.93
C GLU A 146 24.06 -11.58 12.90
N ALA A 147 23.06 -12.44 13.09
CA ALA A 147 21.83 -12.14 13.86
C ALA A 147 22.06 -11.54 15.26
N GLY A 148 23.16 -11.93 15.92
CA GLY A 148 23.53 -11.43 17.24
C GLY A 148 24.38 -10.16 17.27
N PHE A 149 24.98 -9.76 16.15
CA PHE A 149 25.99 -8.69 16.13
C PHE A 149 25.40 -7.33 16.49
N PHE A 150 24.48 -6.80 15.68
CA PHE A 150 23.91 -5.47 15.88
C PHE A 150 23.19 -5.30 17.25
N PRO A 151 22.26 -6.19 17.68
CA PRO A 151 21.63 -6.03 18.99
C PRO A 151 22.63 -6.21 20.14
N GLY A 152 23.65 -7.06 19.97
CA GLY A 152 24.74 -7.21 20.93
C GLY A 152 25.61 -5.97 21.07
N ALA A 153 25.97 -5.32 19.96
CA ALA A 153 26.73 -4.07 19.94
C ALA A 153 25.95 -2.90 20.55
N VAL A 154 24.67 -2.74 20.18
CA VAL A 154 23.77 -1.72 20.76
C VAL A 154 23.57 -1.95 22.26
N TYR A 155 23.33 -3.20 22.66
CA TYR A 155 23.19 -3.55 24.07
C TYR A 155 24.48 -3.27 24.85
N LEU A 156 25.65 -3.67 24.34
CA LEU A 156 26.96 -3.38 24.95
C LEU A 156 27.17 -1.88 25.14
N LEU A 157 27.02 -1.06 24.09
CA LEU A 157 27.11 0.40 24.20
C LEU A 157 26.13 0.94 25.24
N SER A 158 24.91 0.42 25.30
CA SER A 158 23.90 0.84 26.29
C SER A 158 24.32 0.59 27.74
N THR A 159 25.16 -0.42 28.00
CA THR A 159 25.68 -0.71 29.34
C THR A 159 26.83 0.19 29.77
N TRP A 160 27.55 0.85 28.86
CA TRP A 160 28.74 1.65 29.20
C TRP A 160 28.48 3.16 29.37
N TYR A 161 27.31 3.69 28.98
CA TYR A 161 27.04 5.15 28.95
C TYR A 161 25.70 5.56 29.57
N THR A 162 25.69 6.72 30.24
CA THR A 162 24.49 7.35 30.84
C THR A 162 23.55 7.96 29.79
N ARG A 163 22.30 8.28 30.18
CA ARG A 163 21.20 8.66 29.25
C ARG A 163 21.59 9.77 28.25
N TYR A 164 22.27 10.81 28.72
CA TYR A 164 22.62 11.98 27.91
C TYR A 164 24.07 11.92 27.37
N GLU A 165 24.75 10.79 27.53
CA GLU A 165 26.05 10.52 26.94
C GLU A 165 25.95 9.61 25.70
N ILE A 166 24.97 8.71 25.69
CA ILE A 166 24.85 7.62 24.69
C ILE A 166 24.56 8.08 23.26
N GLY A 167 23.86 9.21 23.07
CA GLY A 167 23.40 9.64 21.74
C GLY A 167 24.55 9.87 20.77
N LYS A 168 25.52 10.69 21.20
CA LYS A 168 26.79 10.89 20.48
C LYS A 168 27.59 9.60 20.27
N ARG A 169 27.43 8.56 21.09
CA ARG A 169 28.13 7.27 20.89
C ARG A 169 27.44 6.40 19.85
N TYR A 170 26.12 6.32 19.87
CA TYR A 170 25.36 5.64 18.81
C TYR A 170 25.59 6.30 17.46
N SER A 171 25.67 7.64 17.38
CA SER A 171 26.02 8.30 16.11
C SER A 171 27.45 7.99 15.65
N VAL A 172 28.45 7.99 16.55
CA VAL A 172 29.83 7.65 16.15
C VAL A 172 29.95 6.18 15.72
N PHE A 173 29.37 5.24 16.47
CA PHE A 173 29.30 3.82 16.10
C PHE A 173 28.68 3.64 14.70
N TYR A 174 27.49 4.22 14.49
CA TYR A 174 26.74 4.03 13.26
C TYR A 174 27.42 4.75 12.07
N MET A 175 27.85 6.02 12.24
CA MET A 175 28.49 6.80 11.17
C MET A 175 29.81 6.17 10.71
N THR A 176 30.61 5.58 11.62
CA THR A 176 31.84 4.87 11.26
C THR A 176 31.51 3.68 10.37
N GLY A 177 30.51 2.88 10.73
CA GLY A 177 30.09 1.75 9.90
C GLY A 177 29.54 2.19 8.54
N THR A 178 28.68 3.21 8.52
CA THR A 178 28.10 3.75 7.29
C THR A 178 29.15 4.35 6.36
N ILE A 179 30.18 5.06 6.86
CA ILE A 179 31.28 5.57 6.03
C ILE A 179 32.12 4.42 5.47
N LEU A 180 32.48 3.42 6.28
CA LEU A 180 33.29 2.29 5.83
C LEU A 180 32.56 1.47 4.76
N SER A 181 31.28 1.17 4.96
CA SER A 181 30.43 0.52 3.94
C SER A 181 30.27 1.38 2.69
N ALA A 182 30.12 2.70 2.82
CA ALA A 182 30.05 3.60 1.67
C ALA A 182 31.34 3.57 0.83
N LEU A 183 32.51 3.32 1.43
CA LEU A 183 33.78 3.17 0.71
C LEU A 183 33.93 1.80 0.01
N SER A 184 33.10 0.81 0.34
CA SER A 184 33.17 -0.53 -0.25
C SER A 184 32.91 -0.55 -1.76
N GLY A 185 32.06 0.35 -2.29
CA GLY A 185 31.87 0.47 -3.74
C GLY A 185 33.17 0.81 -4.50
N ILE A 186 34.01 1.66 -3.91
CA ILE A 186 35.33 2.01 -4.45
C ILE A 186 36.29 0.82 -4.35
N LEU A 187 36.27 0.10 -3.21
CA LEU A 187 37.06 -1.12 -3.04
C LEU A 187 36.66 -2.18 -4.08
N ALA A 188 35.37 -2.48 -4.21
CA ALA A 188 34.83 -3.42 -5.17
C ALA A 188 35.16 -3.06 -6.63
N TYR A 189 35.22 -1.76 -6.97
CA TYR A 189 35.73 -1.30 -8.27
C TYR A 189 37.22 -1.61 -8.49
N GLY A 190 38.04 -1.55 -7.44
CA GLY A 190 39.43 -2.02 -7.48
C GLY A 190 39.53 -3.54 -7.60
N LEU A 191 38.72 -4.28 -6.83
CA LEU A 191 38.74 -5.76 -6.81
C LEU A 191 38.25 -6.38 -8.12
N MET A 192 37.26 -5.79 -8.80
CA MET A 192 36.79 -6.30 -10.11
C MET A 192 37.84 -6.21 -11.23
N GLN A 193 38.90 -5.41 -11.07
CA GLN A 193 40.02 -5.38 -12.04
C GLN A 193 40.83 -6.69 -12.06
N LEU A 194 40.60 -7.58 -11.09
CA LEU A 194 41.17 -8.93 -11.05
C LEU A 194 40.42 -9.93 -11.97
N GLU A 195 39.55 -9.46 -12.86
CA GLU A 195 38.94 -10.27 -13.92
C GLU A 195 39.98 -11.14 -14.65
N GLY A 196 39.69 -12.43 -14.80
CA GLY A 196 40.58 -13.42 -15.43
C GLY A 196 41.78 -13.86 -14.58
N HIS A 197 42.12 -13.17 -13.49
CA HIS A 197 43.23 -13.57 -12.62
C HIS A 197 42.88 -14.87 -11.89
N GLY A 198 43.78 -15.85 -11.95
CA GLY A 198 43.54 -17.20 -11.40
C GLY A 198 42.42 -17.98 -12.11
N GLY A 199 41.95 -17.53 -13.28
CA GLY A 199 40.81 -18.14 -13.98
C GLY A 199 39.44 -17.81 -13.38
N LEU A 200 39.37 -16.83 -12.46
CA LEU A 200 38.12 -16.41 -11.81
C LEU A 200 37.61 -15.08 -12.39
N ARG A 201 36.27 -14.92 -12.41
CA ARG A 201 35.63 -13.62 -12.72
C ARG A 201 35.79 -12.63 -11.57
N GLY A 202 35.83 -11.34 -11.89
CA GLY A 202 36.10 -10.24 -10.95
C GLY A 202 35.11 -10.17 -9.79
N TRP A 203 33.84 -10.52 -10.01
CA TRP A 203 32.84 -10.58 -8.94
C TRP A 203 33.17 -11.60 -7.83
N ARG A 204 33.92 -12.67 -8.16
CA ARG A 204 34.33 -13.70 -7.19
C ARG A 204 35.44 -13.18 -6.27
N TRP A 205 36.34 -12.36 -6.82
CA TRP A 205 37.42 -11.72 -6.07
C TRP A 205 36.91 -10.71 -5.03
N ILE A 206 35.78 -10.04 -5.29
CA ILE A 206 35.09 -9.17 -4.33
C ILE A 206 34.80 -9.97 -3.04
N PHE A 207 34.02 -11.05 -3.14
CA PHE A 207 33.67 -11.90 -1.99
C PHE A 207 34.88 -12.51 -1.26
N ILE A 208 35.87 -12.98 -2.00
CA ILE A 208 37.07 -13.61 -1.40
C ILE A 208 37.87 -12.61 -0.58
N LEU A 209 38.18 -11.44 -1.13
CA LEU A 209 39.07 -10.47 -0.48
C LEU A 209 38.34 -9.66 0.61
N GLU A 210 37.05 -9.37 0.43
CA GLU A 210 36.21 -8.80 1.49
C GLU A 210 36.05 -9.79 2.65
N GLY A 211 35.74 -11.07 2.39
CA GLY A 211 35.65 -12.08 3.45
C GLY A 211 36.95 -12.32 4.23
N ILE A 212 38.12 -12.23 3.57
CA ILE A 212 39.43 -12.25 4.24
C ILE A 212 39.62 -11.02 5.14
N MET A 213 39.22 -9.83 4.67
CA MET A 213 39.26 -8.60 5.47
C MET A 213 38.31 -8.68 6.68
N THR A 214 37.11 -9.26 6.52
CA THR A 214 36.18 -9.56 7.62
C THR A 214 36.84 -10.46 8.67
N CYS A 215 37.51 -11.53 8.25
CA CYS A 215 38.26 -12.40 9.17
C CYS A 215 39.39 -11.64 9.89
N ALA A 216 40.12 -10.76 9.20
CA ALA A 216 41.19 -9.95 9.80
C ALA A 216 40.65 -8.98 10.86
N VAL A 217 39.50 -8.34 10.60
CA VAL A 217 38.83 -7.47 11.59
C VAL A 217 38.27 -8.27 12.76
N ALA A 218 37.68 -9.45 12.53
CA ALA A 218 37.24 -10.33 13.61
C ALA A 218 38.36 -10.62 14.63
N LEU A 219 39.57 -10.89 14.12
CA LEU A 219 40.78 -11.13 14.94
C LEU A 219 41.27 -9.86 15.63
N PHE A 220 41.23 -8.70 14.96
CA PHE A 220 41.56 -7.41 15.56
C PHE A 220 40.60 -7.03 16.70
N ASP A 221 39.29 -7.16 16.47
CA ASP A 221 38.26 -6.88 17.46
C ASP A 221 38.34 -7.85 18.64
N TYR A 222 38.71 -9.11 18.42
CA TYR A 222 38.96 -10.04 19.53
C TYR A 222 40.07 -9.53 20.48
N ILE A 223 41.02 -8.73 19.99
CA ILE A 223 42.06 -8.11 20.81
C ILE A 223 41.51 -6.84 21.48
N VAL A 224 40.91 -5.94 20.70
CA VAL A 224 40.56 -4.56 21.12
C VAL A 224 39.24 -4.47 21.91
N LEU A 225 38.24 -5.27 21.55
CA LEU A 225 36.91 -5.24 22.16
C LEU A 225 36.94 -5.66 23.63
N VAL A 226 36.03 -5.08 24.41
CA VAL A 226 35.97 -5.21 25.88
C VAL A 226 34.69 -5.94 26.30
N LYS A 227 34.67 -6.47 27.51
CA LYS A 227 33.50 -7.18 28.06
C LYS A 227 32.40 -6.19 28.47
N PHE A 228 31.30 -6.69 29.04
CA PHE A 228 30.34 -5.81 29.73
C PHE A 228 30.97 -5.20 31.00
N PRO A 229 30.50 -4.04 31.50
CA PRO A 229 31.15 -3.36 32.63
C PRO A 229 31.11 -4.15 33.95
N ASP A 230 30.08 -4.98 34.15
CA ASP A 230 30.01 -5.95 35.24
C ASP A 230 31.12 -7.01 35.13
N GLN A 231 31.31 -7.57 33.93
CA GLN A 231 32.36 -8.55 33.66
C GLN A 231 33.78 -7.96 33.72
N GLU A 232 33.97 -6.68 33.37
CA GLU A 232 35.25 -5.97 33.53
C GLU A 232 35.54 -5.61 35.00
N ALA A 233 34.51 -5.37 35.82
CA ALA A 233 34.67 -5.14 37.26
C ALA A 233 35.02 -6.41 38.05
N GLU A 234 34.59 -7.59 37.57
CA GLU A 234 34.99 -8.90 38.13
C GLU A 234 36.32 -9.41 37.56
N SER A 235 36.53 -9.26 36.25
CA SER A 235 37.66 -9.81 35.50
C SER A 235 38.13 -8.81 34.43
N PRO A 236 38.97 -7.82 34.79
CA PRO A 236 39.37 -6.76 33.87
C PRO A 236 40.19 -7.29 32.70
N SER A 237 39.91 -6.79 31.51
CA SER A 237 40.69 -7.05 30.30
C SER A 237 42.08 -6.40 30.41
N PRO A 238 43.16 -7.07 29.97
CA PRO A 238 44.50 -6.52 30.04
C PRO A 238 44.60 -5.17 29.32
N LEU A 239 45.30 -4.23 29.96
CA LEU A 239 45.55 -2.86 29.50
C LEU A 239 44.30 -1.96 29.33
N PHE A 240 43.10 -2.34 29.77
CA PHE A 240 41.88 -1.53 29.59
C PHE A 240 41.59 -0.54 30.74
N LEU A 241 40.98 -1.03 31.81
CA LEU A 241 40.60 -0.28 33.01
C LEU A 241 41.03 -1.06 34.26
N ARG A 242 41.28 -0.35 35.36
CA ARG A 242 41.40 -0.97 36.68
C ARG A 242 40.02 -1.38 37.21
N VAL A 243 40.01 -2.37 38.11
CA VAL A 243 38.78 -2.80 38.83
C VAL A 243 38.06 -1.61 39.47
N ASP A 244 38.81 -0.68 40.07
CA ASP A 244 38.28 0.49 40.75
C ASP A 244 37.60 1.46 39.75
N GLU A 245 38.22 1.66 38.59
CA GLU A 245 37.68 2.49 37.50
C GLU A 245 36.40 1.88 36.90
N ALA A 246 36.34 0.55 36.76
CA ALA A 246 35.15 -0.17 36.29
C ALA A 246 33.99 -0.08 37.32
N LYS A 247 34.29 -0.19 38.61
CA LYS A 247 33.30 -0.01 39.69
C LYS A 247 32.71 1.41 39.71
N VAL A 248 33.52 2.44 39.47
CA VAL A 248 33.02 3.83 39.35
C VAL A 248 32.10 4.01 38.13
N VAL A 249 32.37 3.32 37.01
CA VAL A 249 31.44 3.31 35.87
C VAL A 249 30.09 2.71 36.26
N LEU A 250 30.08 1.57 36.96
CA LEU A 250 28.85 0.94 37.47
C LEU A 250 28.10 1.87 38.44
N GLN A 251 28.78 2.48 39.41
CA GLN A 251 28.16 3.45 40.34
C GLN A 251 27.51 4.64 39.62
N ARG A 252 28.16 5.19 38.58
CA ARG A 252 27.58 6.29 37.77
C ARG A 252 26.35 5.86 36.98
N LEU A 253 26.30 4.61 36.51
CA LEU A 253 25.15 4.06 35.79
C LEU A 253 23.98 3.80 36.75
N ASP A 254 24.26 3.33 37.96
CA ASP A 254 23.24 3.11 38.98
C ASP A 254 22.64 4.44 39.45
N ALA A 255 23.46 5.48 39.63
CA ALA A 255 22.99 6.84 39.93
C ALA A 255 22.11 7.45 38.80
N ASP A 256 22.36 7.13 37.51
CA ASP A 256 21.56 7.62 36.36
C ASP A 256 20.23 6.84 36.18
N ARG A 257 20.12 5.60 36.68
CA ARG A 257 19.04 4.67 36.27
C ARG A 257 18.51 3.72 37.33
N GLY A 258 19.33 3.27 38.27
CA GLY A 258 19.03 2.22 39.25
C GLY A 258 18.90 0.82 38.65
N ASP A 259 19.54 0.55 37.49
CA ASP A 259 19.39 -0.71 36.73
C ASP A 259 20.68 -1.53 36.57
N THR A 260 21.66 -1.38 37.47
CA THR A 260 22.94 -2.12 37.41
C THR A 260 22.94 -3.48 38.12
N LYS A 261 21.94 -3.76 38.95
CA LYS A 261 21.80 -5.05 39.65
C LYS A 261 21.38 -6.15 38.67
N LEU A 262 22.16 -7.24 38.64
CA LEU A 262 21.93 -8.38 37.75
C LEU A 262 20.68 -9.16 38.16
N GLU A 263 19.69 -9.19 37.27
CA GLU A 263 18.55 -10.10 37.43
C GLU A 263 18.85 -11.45 36.76
N PRO A 264 18.57 -12.61 37.42
CA PRO A 264 18.68 -13.91 36.77
C PRO A 264 17.75 -14.00 35.56
N PHE A 265 18.11 -14.81 34.56
CA PHE A 265 17.30 -14.95 33.35
C PHE A 265 15.91 -15.50 33.66
N SER A 266 14.89 -14.74 33.29
CA SER A 266 13.49 -15.14 33.34
C SER A 266 12.85 -14.86 31.99
N LEU A 267 12.42 -15.90 31.30
CA LEU A 267 11.71 -15.78 30.02
C LEU A 267 10.43 -14.94 30.18
N ALA A 268 9.75 -15.05 31.33
CA ALA A 268 8.60 -14.22 31.66
C ALA A 268 8.98 -12.73 31.81
N ALA A 269 10.12 -12.41 32.45
CA ALA A 269 10.59 -11.03 32.56
C ALA A 269 11.06 -10.45 31.21
N PHE A 270 11.64 -11.28 30.35
CA PHE A 270 12.06 -10.91 28.99
C PHE A 270 10.86 -10.67 28.04
N LEU A 271 9.80 -11.47 28.14
CA LEU A 271 8.61 -11.34 27.28
C LEU A 271 7.54 -10.38 27.83
N LYS A 272 7.55 -10.06 29.12
CA LYS A 272 6.64 -9.08 29.75
C LYS A 272 6.50 -7.76 28.96
N PRO A 273 7.56 -7.14 28.42
CA PRO A 273 7.46 -5.87 27.69
C PRO A 273 6.71 -5.99 26.36
N ALA A 274 6.53 -7.18 25.79
CA ALA A 274 5.76 -7.37 24.55
C ALA A 274 4.30 -6.87 24.66
N LYS A 275 3.79 -6.66 25.89
CA LYS A 275 2.45 -6.11 26.17
C LYS A 275 2.39 -4.58 26.16
N GLU A 276 3.52 -3.88 26.06
CA GLU A 276 3.60 -2.41 26.07
C GLU A 276 3.64 -1.87 24.62
N ILE A 277 2.62 -1.12 24.22
CA ILE A 277 2.43 -0.65 22.84
C ILE A 277 3.52 0.35 22.42
N GLU A 278 4.06 1.10 23.37
CA GLU A 278 5.13 2.09 23.19
C GLU A 278 6.42 1.45 22.68
N ILE A 279 6.67 0.18 23.04
CA ILE A 279 7.84 -0.58 22.61
C ILE A 279 7.71 -0.99 21.14
N TRP A 280 6.50 -1.34 20.70
CA TRP A 280 6.19 -1.59 19.29
C TRP A 280 6.27 -0.31 18.45
N ALA A 281 5.90 0.84 19.01
CA ALA A 281 6.07 2.13 18.32
C ALA A 281 7.55 2.41 17.97
N PHE A 282 8.49 2.23 18.91
CA PHE A 282 9.93 2.37 18.61
C PHE A 282 10.39 1.40 17.51
N ALA A 283 9.91 0.15 17.54
CA ALA A 283 10.24 -0.85 16.53
C ALA A 283 9.69 -0.46 15.15
N PHE A 284 8.43 0.00 15.06
CA PHE A 284 7.82 0.47 13.83
C PHE A 284 8.54 1.67 13.22
N LEU A 285 8.95 2.66 14.02
CA LEU A 285 9.76 3.78 13.54
C LEU A 285 11.10 3.33 12.93
N PHE A 286 11.69 2.29 13.51
CA PHE A 286 12.94 1.72 13.01
C PHE A 286 12.72 0.95 11.70
N PHE A 287 11.62 0.20 11.57
CA PHE A 287 11.19 -0.43 10.30
C PHE A 287 11.06 0.61 9.17
N LEU A 288 10.39 1.73 9.43
CA LEU A 288 10.22 2.81 8.45
C LEU A 288 11.57 3.36 7.97
N CYS A 289 12.43 3.79 8.90
CA CYS A 289 13.74 4.35 8.53
C CYS A 289 14.69 3.33 7.89
N THR A 290 14.65 2.07 8.32
CA THR A 290 15.51 1.02 7.74
C THR A 290 15.03 0.59 6.36
N THR A 291 13.73 0.64 6.06
CA THR A 291 13.19 0.36 4.72
C THR A 291 13.88 1.24 3.69
N VAL A 292 13.82 2.57 3.85
CA VAL A 292 14.47 3.53 2.94
C VAL A 292 16.00 3.38 2.95
N THR A 293 16.60 3.13 4.12
CA THR A 293 18.06 2.96 4.24
C THR A 293 18.57 1.74 3.46
N TYR A 294 17.90 0.60 3.57
CA TYR A 294 18.29 -0.62 2.83
C TYR A 294 17.99 -0.52 1.34
N SER A 295 16.90 0.15 0.94
CA SER A 295 16.64 0.44 -0.47
C SER A 295 17.80 1.21 -1.12
N PHE A 296 18.23 2.33 -0.53
CA PHE A 296 19.40 3.08 -1.02
C PHE A 296 20.69 2.24 -0.96
N GLY A 297 20.86 1.40 0.06
CA GLY A 297 22.01 0.50 0.19
C GLY A 297 22.11 -0.55 -0.93
N PHE A 298 20.99 -1.18 -1.30
CA PHE A 298 20.98 -2.23 -2.32
C PHE A 298 20.88 -1.71 -3.75
N PHE A 299 20.20 -0.58 -3.98
CA PHE A 299 19.86 -0.08 -5.31
C PHE A 299 20.43 1.29 -5.66
N GLY A 300 21.03 2.03 -4.72
CA GLY A 300 21.56 3.38 -4.98
C GLY A 300 22.59 3.43 -6.12
N THR A 301 23.52 2.48 -6.17
CA THR A 301 24.49 2.35 -7.27
C THR A 301 23.84 1.95 -8.60
N VAL A 302 22.75 1.17 -8.55
CA VAL A 302 21.94 0.81 -9.73
C VAL A 302 21.19 2.04 -10.27
N VAL A 303 20.63 2.87 -9.40
CA VAL A 303 20.00 4.15 -9.75
C VAL A 303 21.03 5.12 -10.36
N LEU A 304 22.22 5.27 -9.76
CA LEU A 304 23.31 6.08 -10.32
C LEU A 304 23.69 5.63 -11.75
N ARG A 305 23.80 4.32 -11.99
CA ARG A 305 24.16 3.78 -13.31
C ARG A 305 23.02 3.86 -14.32
N GLN A 306 21.83 3.38 -13.97
CA GLN A 306 20.72 3.15 -14.91
C GLN A 306 19.78 4.36 -15.05
N SER A 307 19.57 5.13 -13.98
CA SER A 307 18.64 6.27 -13.94
C SER A 307 19.30 7.61 -14.26
N LEU A 308 20.59 7.73 -13.93
CA LEU A 308 21.36 8.98 -14.02
C LEU A 308 22.47 8.91 -15.09
N GLY A 309 22.68 7.74 -15.70
CA GLY A 309 23.57 7.57 -16.86
C GLY A 309 25.06 7.56 -16.53
N PHE A 310 25.45 7.50 -15.25
CA PHE A 310 26.86 7.42 -14.86
C PHE A 310 27.50 6.09 -15.27
N SER A 311 28.79 6.11 -15.62
CA SER A 311 29.56 4.90 -15.88
C SER A 311 29.67 4.01 -14.63
N VAL A 312 30.13 2.75 -14.80
CA VAL A 312 30.30 1.81 -13.67
C VAL A 312 31.26 2.37 -12.61
N ALA A 313 32.36 3.00 -13.04
CA ALA A 313 33.34 3.61 -12.15
C ALA A 313 32.73 4.83 -11.42
N GLU A 314 32.03 5.71 -12.13
CA GLU A 314 31.37 6.87 -11.53
C GLU A 314 30.26 6.46 -10.55
N ALA A 315 29.40 5.50 -10.90
CA ALA A 315 28.32 5.04 -10.03
C ALA A 315 28.83 4.40 -8.72
N GLN A 316 29.95 3.68 -8.77
CA GLN A 316 30.60 3.12 -7.58
C GLN A 316 31.23 4.21 -6.70
N CYS A 317 31.85 5.23 -7.30
CA CYS A 317 32.48 6.34 -6.56
C CYS A 317 31.47 7.37 -6.04
N LEU A 318 30.40 7.65 -6.79
CA LEU A 318 29.32 8.59 -6.41
C LEU A 318 28.33 7.98 -5.41
N GLY A 319 28.39 6.68 -5.17
CA GLY A 319 27.65 6.04 -4.06
C GLY A 319 28.15 6.52 -2.69
N SER A 320 29.44 6.85 -2.54
CA SER A 320 30.03 7.13 -1.22
C SER A 320 29.71 8.52 -0.62
N PRO A 321 29.75 9.64 -1.37
CA PRO A 321 29.59 10.99 -0.80
C PRO A 321 28.27 11.28 -0.05
N PRO A 322 27.08 10.79 -0.48
CA PRO A 322 25.83 10.98 0.26
C PRO A 322 25.90 10.45 1.71
N TYR A 323 26.57 9.31 1.91
CA TYR A 323 26.75 8.69 3.24
C TYR A 323 27.77 9.43 4.12
N VAL A 324 28.80 10.04 3.53
CA VAL A 324 29.72 10.94 4.26
C VAL A 324 28.99 12.21 4.71
N PHE A 325 28.10 12.76 3.88
CA PHE A 325 27.25 13.88 4.30
C PHE A 325 26.24 13.46 5.39
N ALA A 326 25.62 12.29 5.25
CA ALA A 326 24.73 11.73 6.27
C ALA A 326 25.41 11.58 7.64
N ALA A 327 26.68 11.17 7.67
CA ALA A 327 27.48 11.07 8.89
C ALA A 327 27.62 12.42 9.63
N ILE A 328 27.74 13.54 8.91
CA ILE A 328 27.79 14.90 9.48
C ILE A 328 26.45 15.28 10.12
N VAL A 329 25.34 15.06 9.39
CA VAL A 329 23.97 15.34 9.88
C VAL A 329 23.64 14.48 11.11
N MET A 330 24.01 13.21 11.07
CA MET A 330 23.83 12.24 12.16
C MET A 330 24.58 12.64 13.44
N PHE A 331 25.85 13.05 13.33
CA PHE A 331 26.63 13.49 14.49
C PHE A 331 26.13 14.83 15.05
N THR A 332 25.84 15.80 14.19
CA THR A 332 25.35 17.13 14.61
C THR A 332 23.96 17.05 15.25
N GLY A 333 23.03 16.28 14.66
CA GLY A 333 21.71 16.01 15.24
C GLY A 333 21.80 15.31 16.59
N SER A 334 22.69 14.32 16.73
CA SER A 334 22.89 13.59 18.01
C SER A 334 23.56 14.46 19.08
N TRP A 335 24.51 15.31 18.69
CA TRP A 335 25.09 16.33 19.58
C TRP A 335 24.02 17.32 20.07
N ALA A 336 23.14 17.79 19.18
CA ALA A 336 22.05 18.71 19.53
C ALA A 336 21.01 18.02 20.43
N GLY A 337 20.61 16.79 20.11
CA GLY A 337 19.69 15.98 20.91
C GLY A 337 20.20 15.73 22.34
N ASP A 338 21.51 15.51 22.50
CA ASP A 338 22.15 15.40 23.82
C ASP A 338 22.28 16.77 24.54
N ARG A 339 22.64 17.84 23.80
CA ARG A 339 22.89 19.18 24.37
C ARG A 339 21.62 19.87 24.85
N TYR A 340 20.54 19.78 24.07
CA TYR A 340 19.25 20.43 24.32
C TYR A 340 18.21 19.50 24.92
N LYS A 341 18.50 18.20 25.06
CA LYS A 341 17.63 17.15 25.60
C LYS A 341 16.31 16.92 24.84
N LYS A 342 16.12 17.54 23.66
CA LYS A 342 14.90 17.45 22.82
C LYS A 342 15.07 16.43 21.68
N ARG A 343 15.19 15.13 22.01
CA ARG A 343 15.45 14.08 20.99
C ARG A 343 14.32 13.89 19.97
N ALA A 344 13.06 14.02 20.37
CA ALA A 344 11.92 13.93 19.44
C ALA A 344 11.95 15.03 18.35
N LEU A 345 12.35 16.26 18.70
CA LEU A 345 12.49 17.35 17.74
C LEU A 345 13.55 17.07 16.67
N ILE A 346 14.68 16.46 17.05
CA ILE A 346 15.72 16.05 16.10
C ILE A 346 15.18 15.00 15.13
N LEU A 347 14.37 14.06 15.62
CA LEU A 347 13.72 13.04 14.80
C LEU A 347 12.79 13.66 13.73
N PHE A 348 11.94 14.62 14.13
CA PHE A 348 11.08 15.34 13.19
C PHE A 348 11.87 16.14 12.16
N ILE A 349 12.94 16.84 12.56
CA ILE A 349 13.80 17.60 11.65
C ILE A 349 14.44 16.67 10.62
N ASN A 350 15.00 15.54 11.04
CA ASN A 350 15.61 14.56 10.17
C ASN A 350 14.61 13.91 9.20
N CYS A 351 13.36 13.65 9.62
CA CYS A 351 12.32 13.17 8.71
C CYS A 351 11.90 14.25 7.71
N ALA A 352 11.77 15.52 8.11
CA ALA A 352 11.51 16.61 7.16
C ALA A 352 12.64 16.73 6.11
N ILE A 353 13.90 16.58 6.52
CA ILE A 353 15.05 16.46 5.61
C ILE A 353 14.84 15.27 4.66
N GLY A 354 14.59 14.06 5.18
CA GLY A 354 14.36 12.86 4.36
C GLY A 354 13.23 13.02 3.34
N ILE A 355 12.05 13.49 3.79
CA ILE A 355 10.86 13.75 2.96
C ILE A 355 11.16 14.78 1.86
N THR A 356 12.00 15.80 2.08
CA THR A 356 12.32 16.76 1.01
C THR A 356 13.28 16.20 -0.05
N GLY A 357 14.18 15.28 0.31
CA GLY A 357 15.13 14.70 -0.65
C GLY A 357 14.50 13.76 -1.68
N LEU A 358 13.50 12.97 -1.26
CA LEU A 358 12.85 11.95 -2.09
C LEU A 358 12.13 12.55 -3.34
N PRO A 359 11.28 13.59 -3.23
CA PRO A 359 10.69 14.26 -4.40
C PRO A 359 11.72 14.93 -5.31
N ILE A 360 12.79 15.52 -4.75
CA ILE A 360 13.87 16.14 -5.55
C ILE A 360 14.55 15.08 -6.42
N MET A 361 14.80 13.88 -5.87
CA MET A 361 15.32 12.74 -6.61
C MET A 361 14.34 12.20 -7.67
N ALA A 362 13.04 12.12 -7.36
CA ALA A 362 12.03 11.50 -8.22
C ALA A 362 11.59 12.36 -9.42
N PHE A 363 11.42 13.67 -9.21
CA PHE A 363 10.68 14.54 -10.13
C PHE A 363 11.52 15.58 -10.86
N HIS A 364 12.70 15.96 -10.35
CA HIS A 364 13.50 16.99 -11.01
C HIS A 364 14.14 16.46 -12.31
N PRO A 365 14.16 17.22 -13.43
CA PRO A 365 14.70 16.71 -14.70
C PRO A 365 16.24 16.58 -14.71
N ASP A 366 16.98 17.53 -14.15
CA ASP A 366 18.47 17.52 -14.13
C ASP A 366 19.05 16.39 -13.25
N PRO A 367 19.87 15.47 -13.80
CA PRO A 367 20.59 14.44 -13.04
C PRO A 367 21.40 14.95 -11.85
N LYS A 368 22.01 16.13 -11.94
CA LYS A 368 22.82 16.71 -10.85
C LYS A 368 21.95 17.09 -9.65
N VAL A 369 20.75 17.58 -9.91
CA VAL A 369 19.78 17.95 -8.87
C VAL A 369 19.10 16.70 -8.30
N LYS A 370 18.84 15.66 -9.12
CA LYS A 370 18.42 14.35 -8.60
C LYS A 370 19.45 13.75 -7.63
N TYR A 371 20.74 13.85 -7.96
CA TYR A 371 21.84 13.42 -7.09
C TYR A 371 21.93 14.25 -5.79
N PHE A 372 21.63 15.56 -5.85
CA PHE A 372 21.43 16.37 -4.64
C PHE A 372 20.23 15.89 -3.81
N GLY A 373 19.14 15.46 -4.44
CA GLY A 373 18.01 14.79 -3.76
C GLY A 373 18.44 13.55 -2.98
N ILE A 374 19.32 12.72 -3.55
CA ILE A 374 19.92 11.56 -2.87
C ILE A 374 20.71 11.98 -1.62
N PHE A 375 21.53 13.04 -1.69
CA PHE A 375 22.24 13.57 -0.51
C PHE A 375 21.29 13.90 0.64
N ILE A 376 20.20 14.61 0.34
CA ILE A 376 19.22 15.06 1.32
C ILE A 376 18.42 13.88 1.89
N ALA A 377 17.96 12.96 1.04
CA ALA A 377 17.21 11.77 1.44
C ALA A 377 18.07 10.84 2.33
N VAL A 378 19.25 10.45 1.86
CA VAL A 378 20.19 9.55 2.57
C VAL A 378 20.60 10.15 3.91
N ALA A 379 20.82 11.47 3.98
CA ALA A 379 21.16 12.15 5.23
C ALA A 379 20.04 12.11 6.27
N GLY A 380 18.80 12.43 5.90
CA GLY A 380 17.66 12.42 6.82
C GLY A 380 17.41 11.04 7.41
N VAL A 381 17.30 10.00 6.56
CA VAL A 381 16.95 8.65 7.01
C VAL A 381 18.06 7.98 7.83
N ASN A 382 19.33 8.14 7.45
CA ASN A 382 20.44 7.58 8.24
C ASN A 382 20.64 8.33 9.56
N ALA A 383 20.44 9.65 9.60
CA ALA A 383 20.51 10.41 10.85
C ALA A 383 19.43 10.01 11.86
N ASN A 384 18.29 9.50 11.40
CA ASN A 384 17.23 8.98 12.26
C ASN A 384 17.58 7.67 12.97
N ILE A 385 18.39 6.79 12.38
CA ILE A 385 18.68 5.47 12.96
C ILE A 385 19.26 5.58 14.40
N PRO A 386 20.39 6.30 14.65
CA PRO A 386 20.87 6.49 16.01
C PRO A 386 19.99 7.42 16.85
N ALA A 387 19.20 8.32 16.24
CA ALA A 387 18.24 9.14 16.98
C ALA A 387 17.12 8.28 17.61
N ILE A 388 16.57 7.31 16.87
CA ILE A 388 15.59 6.33 17.36
C ILE A 388 16.22 5.44 18.44
N MET A 389 17.42 4.89 18.19
CA MET A 389 18.13 4.07 19.18
C MET A 389 18.36 4.84 20.50
N SER A 390 18.73 6.11 20.39
CA SER A 390 18.92 7.02 21.53
C SER A 390 17.60 7.33 22.24
N TYR A 391 16.52 7.54 21.49
CA TYR A 391 15.21 7.86 22.03
C TYR A 391 14.60 6.64 22.75
N GLN A 392 14.71 5.44 22.17
CA GLN A 392 14.35 4.17 22.82
C GLN A 392 15.15 3.97 24.12
N ALA A 393 16.49 4.06 24.06
CA ALA A 393 17.36 3.78 25.21
C ALA A 393 17.17 4.72 26.41
N ASN A 394 16.60 5.92 26.22
CA ASN A 394 16.30 6.85 27.31
C ASN A 394 14.97 6.57 28.02
N ASN A 395 13.99 6.06 27.29
CA ASN A 395 12.62 5.87 27.79
C ASN A 395 12.40 4.50 28.44
N ILE A 396 13.33 3.57 28.30
CA ILE A 396 13.25 2.20 28.83
C ILE A 396 14.26 1.98 29.97
N ARG A 397 13.83 1.34 31.05
CA ARG A 397 14.66 0.92 32.21
C ARG A 397 14.58 -0.60 32.40
N GLY A 398 15.61 -1.19 33.01
CA GLY A 398 15.63 -2.60 33.42
C GLY A 398 16.29 -3.52 32.39
N GLN A 399 17.10 -4.47 32.86
CA GLN A 399 18.00 -5.29 32.04
C GLN A 399 17.26 -6.08 30.95
N TRP A 400 16.29 -6.93 31.33
CA TRP A 400 15.57 -7.79 30.39
C TRP A 400 14.66 -7.01 29.43
N LYS A 401 14.09 -5.90 29.91
CA LYS A 401 13.29 -4.99 29.08
C LYS A 401 14.15 -4.34 28.00
N ARG A 402 15.33 -3.85 28.33
CA ARG A 402 16.29 -3.28 27.37
C ARG A 402 16.73 -4.31 26.33
N ALA A 403 17.07 -5.53 26.76
CA ALA A 403 17.43 -6.62 25.85
C ALA A 403 16.30 -6.97 24.87
N PHE A 404 15.05 -7.06 25.35
CA PHE A 404 13.87 -7.28 24.50
C PHE A 404 13.66 -6.13 23.51
N CYS A 405 13.71 -4.88 23.99
CA CYS A 405 13.52 -3.70 23.14
C CYS A 405 14.58 -3.56 22.03
N SER A 406 15.85 -3.86 22.33
CA SER A 406 16.93 -3.86 21.32
C SER A 406 16.79 -5.01 20.31
N ALA A 407 16.33 -6.19 20.74
CA ALA A 407 16.02 -7.28 19.83
C ALA A 407 14.82 -6.93 18.92
N LEU A 408 13.72 -6.42 19.48
CA LEU A 408 12.52 -6.05 18.71
C LEU A 408 12.80 -4.91 17.71
N LEU A 409 13.56 -3.89 18.13
CA LEU A 409 14.02 -2.79 17.26
C LEU A 409 14.75 -3.34 16.03
N THR A 410 15.68 -4.28 16.26
CA THR A 410 16.50 -4.84 15.19
C THR A 410 15.72 -5.83 14.32
N ILE A 411 14.74 -6.56 14.87
CA ILE A 411 13.81 -7.43 14.13
C ILE A 411 13.00 -6.59 13.13
N PHE A 412 12.41 -5.49 13.58
CA PHE A 412 11.71 -4.56 12.69
C PHE A 412 12.67 -3.89 11.68
N GLY A 413 13.92 -3.67 12.07
CA GLY A 413 14.99 -3.31 11.14
C GLY A 413 15.24 -4.35 10.04
N GLY A 414 15.19 -5.64 10.38
CA GLY A 414 15.25 -6.73 9.42
C GLY A 414 14.03 -6.82 8.51
N ILE A 415 12.83 -6.57 9.05
CA ILE A 415 11.58 -6.46 8.26
C ILE A 415 11.67 -5.27 7.28
N GLY A 416 12.29 -4.17 7.70
CA GLY A 416 12.58 -3.03 6.82
C GLY A 416 13.57 -3.41 5.72
N GLY A 417 14.56 -4.26 6.02
CA GLY A 417 15.45 -4.86 5.02
C GLY A 417 14.71 -5.73 4.00
N ILE A 418 13.75 -6.55 4.44
CA ILE A 418 12.86 -7.32 3.55
C ILE A 418 12.06 -6.37 2.65
N ALA A 419 11.41 -5.35 3.21
CA ALA A 419 10.64 -4.37 2.44
C ALA A 419 11.53 -3.64 1.42
N GLY A 420 12.65 -3.05 1.85
CA GLY A 420 13.58 -2.32 0.99
C GLY A 420 14.19 -3.18 -0.13
N SER A 421 14.40 -4.48 0.11
CA SER A 421 14.87 -5.42 -0.92
C SER A 421 13.86 -5.68 -2.06
N LEU A 422 12.59 -5.29 -1.87
CA LEU A 422 11.49 -5.47 -2.83
C LEU A 422 10.97 -4.15 -3.42
N VAL A 423 11.42 -3.00 -2.90
CA VAL A 423 10.91 -1.66 -3.23
C VAL A 423 11.37 -1.18 -4.62
N PHE A 424 12.65 -1.36 -4.97
CA PHE A 424 13.18 -1.06 -6.31
C PHE A 424 13.13 -2.31 -7.20
N ARG A 425 12.13 -2.39 -8.10
CA ARG A 425 11.95 -3.53 -9.00
C ARG A 425 12.50 -3.20 -10.39
N SER A 426 13.08 -4.20 -11.07
CA SER A 426 13.63 -4.04 -12.43
C SER A 426 12.61 -3.51 -13.45
N GLN A 427 11.34 -3.89 -13.31
CA GLN A 427 10.20 -3.40 -14.10
C GLN A 427 9.91 -1.89 -13.95
N ASP A 428 10.42 -1.23 -12.90
CA ASP A 428 10.22 0.19 -12.66
C ASP A 428 11.43 1.04 -13.15
N SER A 429 12.47 0.39 -13.69
CA SER A 429 13.65 1.01 -14.29
C SER A 429 13.29 1.79 -15.58
N PRO A 430 13.96 2.91 -15.92
CA PRO A 430 15.06 3.55 -15.19
C PRO A 430 14.61 4.57 -14.15
N HIS A 431 13.31 4.85 -13.99
CA HIS A 431 12.85 6.00 -13.18
C HIS A 431 12.52 5.66 -11.73
N TYR A 432 12.20 4.41 -11.41
CA TYR A 432 11.93 3.87 -10.07
C TYR A 432 10.92 4.66 -9.22
N ARG A 433 10.03 5.44 -9.85
CA ARG A 433 9.07 6.32 -9.17
C ARG A 433 8.15 5.63 -8.12
N PRO A 434 7.67 4.39 -8.31
CA PRO A 434 6.93 3.67 -7.28
C PRO A 434 7.75 3.44 -6.01
N ALA A 435 9.05 3.19 -6.14
CA ALA A 435 9.95 3.04 -5.00
C ALA A 435 10.00 4.34 -4.19
N THR A 436 10.28 5.46 -4.84
CA THR A 436 10.41 6.76 -4.18
C THR A 436 9.09 7.26 -3.56
N ALA A 437 7.94 6.86 -4.10
CA ALA A 437 6.62 7.14 -3.51
C ALA A 437 6.38 6.32 -2.23
N ILE A 438 6.67 5.01 -2.25
CA ILE A 438 6.61 4.14 -1.06
C ILE A 438 7.59 4.62 0.01
N GLU A 439 8.79 5.08 -0.38
CA GLU A 439 9.78 5.64 0.54
C GLU A 439 9.32 6.95 1.18
N ALA A 440 8.68 7.84 0.40
CA ALA A 440 8.12 9.08 0.91
C ALA A 440 6.97 8.83 1.90
N ASP A 441 6.08 7.88 1.58
CA ASP A 441 5.00 7.43 2.47
C ASP A 441 5.56 6.79 3.76
N SER A 442 6.59 5.93 3.64
CA SER A 442 7.27 5.36 4.81
C SER A 442 8.03 6.41 5.65
N SER A 443 8.35 7.58 5.07
CA SER A 443 9.00 8.68 5.79
C SER A 443 8.00 9.61 6.48
N LEU A 444 6.71 9.54 6.12
CA LEU A 444 5.61 10.27 6.77
C LEU A 444 5.22 9.57 8.07
N PHE A 445 5.37 10.26 9.20
CA PHE A 445 4.88 9.74 10.48
C PHE A 445 3.34 9.78 10.54
N PRO A 446 2.67 8.73 11.04
CA PRO A 446 1.35 8.91 11.65
C PRO A 446 1.49 9.75 12.93
N ASP A 447 0.47 10.55 13.30
CA ASP A 447 0.51 11.48 14.42
C ASP A 447 0.80 10.80 15.79
N ILE A 448 2.07 10.81 16.21
CA ILE A 448 2.50 10.30 17.53
C ILE A 448 2.34 11.36 18.64
N HIS A 449 1.41 12.31 18.46
CA HIS A 449 1.16 13.38 19.44
C HIS A 449 0.61 12.85 20.79
N ASN A 450 0.22 11.58 20.86
CA ASN A 450 -0.33 10.92 22.04
C ASN A 450 0.64 9.98 22.79
N VAL A 451 1.93 9.88 22.41
CA VAL A 451 2.96 9.15 23.19
C VAL A 451 3.81 10.14 24.00
N GLU A 452 3.13 11.02 24.74
CA GLU A 452 3.74 11.87 25.76
C GLU A 452 3.23 11.43 27.14
N ILE A 453 4.09 10.80 27.92
CA ILE A 453 3.77 10.30 29.25
C ILE A 453 3.52 11.51 30.16
N LYS A 454 2.32 11.58 30.75
CA LYS A 454 1.86 12.63 31.66
C LYS A 454 2.97 13.19 32.58
N SER A 455 3.41 14.41 32.31
CA SER A 455 4.03 15.29 33.28
C SER A 455 3.29 16.63 33.30
N SER A 456 2.90 17.05 34.49
CA SER A 456 2.05 18.20 34.81
C SER A 456 2.52 19.55 34.23
N GLU A 457 1.94 20.01 33.11
CA GLU A 457 2.04 21.42 32.66
C GLU A 457 0.70 22.06 32.18
N GLU A 458 -0.42 21.32 32.10
CA GLU A 458 -1.69 21.82 31.53
C GLU A 458 -2.39 22.95 32.31
N GLU A 459 -2.05 23.22 33.57
CA GLU A 459 -2.68 24.29 34.36
C GLU A 459 -2.05 25.69 34.16
N ALA A 460 -0.85 25.78 33.58
CA ALA A 460 -0.03 27.00 33.74
C ALA A 460 -0.31 28.16 32.77
N LYS A 461 -0.84 27.92 31.55
CA LYS A 461 -0.85 28.95 30.48
C LYS A 461 -2.19 29.15 29.75
N ARG A 462 -3.29 28.99 30.48
CA ARG A 462 -4.64 29.45 30.09
C ARG A 462 -4.82 30.98 30.20
N ALA A 463 -3.73 31.76 30.07
CA ALA A 463 -3.66 33.17 30.50
C ALA A 463 -2.78 34.08 29.60
N ALA A 464 -3.20 34.32 28.35
CA ALA A 464 -2.92 35.55 27.60
C ALA A 464 -3.87 35.67 26.39
N ARG A 465 -4.49 36.84 26.17
CA ARG A 465 -5.52 37.07 25.14
C ARG A 465 -4.95 37.70 23.85
N ARG A 466 -5.60 37.36 22.72
CA ARG A 466 -5.62 38.03 21.39
C ARG A 466 -6.02 39.54 21.48
N PRO A 467 -6.14 40.34 20.38
CA PRO A 467 -5.38 40.46 19.09
C PRO A 467 -5.16 41.94 18.60
N ARG A 468 -4.45 42.21 17.48
CA ARG A 468 -4.93 42.93 16.24
C ARG A 468 -3.86 43.58 15.31
N LYS A 469 -4.20 43.56 14.00
CA LYS A 469 -4.00 44.57 12.91
C LYS A 469 -2.63 44.79 12.20
N THR A 470 -2.68 44.56 10.87
CA THR A 470 -1.92 45.18 9.74
C THR A 470 -2.53 46.58 9.38
N PRO A 471 -2.13 47.37 8.32
CA PRO A 471 -1.27 47.09 7.13
C PRO A 471 -0.39 48.27 6.56
N LYS A 472 0.13 48.12 5.30
CA LYS A 472 0.43 49.16 4.24
C LYS A 472 1.68 50.08 4.38
N THR A 473 2.39 50.59 3.34
CA THR A 473 2.62 50.27 1.89
C THR A 473 3.78 51.13 1.31
N GLN A 474 4.40 50.73 0.17
CA GLN A 474 5.06 51.58 -0.89
C GLN A 474 6.30 52.45 -0.51
N ALA A 475 7.12 53.02 -1.43
CA ALA A 475 7.61 52.71 -2.80
C ALA A 475 8.69 53.77 -3.22
N ALA A 476 9.24 53.69 -4.46
CA ALA A 476 10.19 54.61 -5.18
C ALA A 476 11.68 54.17 -5.17
N THR A 477 12.35 53.76 -6.26
CA THR A 477 12.71 54.38 -7.58
C THR A 477 13.83 55.43 -7.51
N GLY A 478 14.90 55.39 -8.33
CA GLY A 478 15.26 54.45 -9.40
C GLY A 478 16.47 54.92 -10.24
N ALA A 479 16.68 54.32 -11.44
CA ALA A 479 17.63 54.70 -12.51
C ALA A 479 19.15 54.58 -12.17
N THR A 480 20.08 54.13 -13.04
CA THR A 480 20.11 53.58 -14.42
C THR A 480 21.52 52.95 -14.64
N LEU A 481 21.94 52.21 -15.69
CA LEU A 481 21.34 51.77 -16.97
C LEU A 481 22.10 50.51 -17.49
N VAL A 482 21.43 49.38 -17.78
CA VAL A 482 21.60 48.49 -18.97
C VAL A 482 20.36 47.56 -19.01
N THR A 483 19.70 47.43 -20.15
CA THR A 483 18.48 46.62 -20.34
C THR A 483 18.75 45.22 -20.90
N PRO A 484 18.06 44.16 -20.41
CA PRO A 484 17.91 42.85 -21.08
C PRO A 484 16.69 42.87 -22.05
N PRO A 485 16.32 41.78 -22.76
CA PRO A 485 15.33 40.80 -22.22
C PRO A 485 15.41 39.36 -22.83
N PRO A 486 14.49 38.41 -22.51
CA PRO A 486 13.58 38.30 -21.36
C PRO A 486 13.69 36.96 -20.57
N ASP A 487 12.92 36.89 -19.47
CA ASP A 487 12.55 35.69 -18.70
C ASP A 487 12.01 34.52 -19.54
N ASP A 488 11.94 33.32 -18.92
CA ASP A 488 11.07 32.23 -19.37
C ASP A 488 9.63 32.73 -19.64
N PRO A 489 9.00 32.32 -20.75
CA PRO A 489 7.74 32.91 -21.22
C PRO A 489 6.57 32.62 -20.28
N LYS A 490 5.94 33.69 -19.78
CA LYS A 490 4.81 33.63 -18.83
C LYS A 490 3.44 33.49 -19.51
N SER A 491 3.39 33.48 -20.84
CA SER A 491 2.15 33.37 -21.64
C SER A 491 2.45 32.80 -23.02
N ILE A 492 1.55 32.00 -23.59
CA ILE A 492 1.73 31.40 -24.93
C ILE A 492 1.93 32.44 -26.03
N HIS A 493 1.24 33.59 -25.91
CA HIS A 493 1.34 34.73 -26.82
C HIS A 493 2.70 35.46 -26.77
N THR A 494 3.60 35.09 -25.84
CA THR A 494 5.00 35.56 -25.81
C THR A 494 5.96 34.62 -26.56
N VAL A 495 5.46 33.51 -27.11
CA VAL A 495 6.23 32.49 -27.84
C VAL A 495 5.77 32.35 -29.28
N ILE A 496 4.46 32.41 -29.53
CA ILE A 496 3.81 32.30 -30.85
C ILE A 496 2.69 33.36 -30.93
N SER A 497 2.53 34.03 -32.07
CA SER A 497 1.43 35.00 -32.26
C SER A 497 0.08 34.30 -32.51
N GLU A 498 -1.03 34.98 -32.24
CA GLU A 498 -2.37 34.41 -32.48
C GLU A 498 -2.61 34.05 -33.95
N GLU A 499 -2.13 34.88 -34.87
CA GLU A 499 -2.24 34.68 -36.32
C GLU A 499 -1.43 33.44 -36.78
N GLU A 500 -0.21 33.26 -36.29
CA GLU A 500 0.60 32.05 -36.57
C GLU A 500 -0.05 30.78 -35.99
N LEU A 501 -0.66 30.88 -34.80
CA LEU A 501 -1.36 29.76 -34.17
C LEU A 501 -2.61 29.36 -34.97
N GLU A 502 -3.41 30.33 -35.41
CA GLU A 502 -4.62 30.10 -36.21
C GLU A 502 -4.28 29.49 -37.58
N ILE A 503 -3.28 30.03 -38.28
CA ILE A 503 -2.76 29.49 -39.55
C ILE A 503 -2.23 28.06 -39.35
N THR A 504 -1.52 27.78 -38.25
CA THR A 504 -1.01 26.44 -37.93
C THR A 504 -2.16 25.45 -37.69
N VAL A 505 -3.17 25.86 -36.91
CA VAL A 505 -4.35 25.04 -36.61
C VAL A 505 -5.12 24.69 -37.89
N ASP A 506 -5.39 25.65 -38.77
CA ASP A 506 -6.13 25.40 -40.00
C ASP A 506 -5.32 24.62 -41.05
N THR A 507 -3.99 24.81 -41.09
CA THR A 507 -3.09 23.96 -41.88
C THR A 507 -3.13 22.50 -41.41
N LEU A 508 -3.09 22.26 -40.09
CA LEU A 508 -3.18 20.91 -39.51
C LEU A 508 -4.56 20.28 -39.75
N LYS A 509 -5.66 21.01 -39.57
CA LYS A 509 -7.02 20.54 -39.91
C LYS A 509 -7.13 20.16 -41.38
N THR A 510 -6.59 20.98 -42.28
CA THR A 510 -6.62 20.73 -43.73
C THR A 510 -5.82 19.47 -44.08
N LEU A 511 -4.60 19.31 -43.55
CA LEU A 511 -3.79 18.11 -43.77
C LEU A 511 -4.46 16.84 -43.21
N ALA A 512 -5.16 16.94 -42.07
CA ALA A 512 -5.88 15.81 -41.47
C ALA A 512 -7.01 15.28 -42.37
N GLN A 513 -7.62 16.13 -43.21
CA GLN A 513 -8.62 15.72 -44.20
C GLN A 513 -8.01 14.93 -45.39
N PHE A 514 -6.69 15.01 -45.59
CA PHE A 514 -5.97 14.31 -46.66
C PHE A 514 -4.87 13.37 -46.12
N PRO A 515 -5.23 12.29 -45.38
CA PRO A 515 -4.27 11.44 -44.67
C PRO A 515 -3.26 10.70 -45.55
N GLY A 516 -3.49 10.62 -46.87
CA GLY A 516 -2.50 10.13 -47.83
C GLY A 516 -1.27 11.02 -47.95
N LEU A 517 -1.44 12.35 -47.90
CA LEU A 517 -0.34 13.32 -47.99
C LEU A 517 0.54 13.29 -46.74
N ILE A 518 -0.05 13.19 -45.54
CA ILE A 518 0.67 13.08 -44.26
C ILE A 518 1.66 11.90 -44.24
N LYS A 519 1.32 10.78 -44.91
CA LYS A 519 2.17 9.58 -44.94
C LYS A 519 3.39 9.71 -45.87
N THR A 520 3.42 10.71 -46.75
CA THR A 520 4.54 10.94 -47.69
C THR A 520 5.85 11.32 -46.97
N LYS A 521 6.98 11.21 -47.68
CA LYS A 521 8.28 11.67 -47.18
C LYS A 521 8.33 13.19 -46.92
N ALA A 522 7.56 14.00 -47.67
CA ALA A 522 7.53 15.45 -47.49
C ALA A 522 7.01 15.86 -46.09
N CYS A 523 6.03 15.13 -45.56
CA CYS A 523 5.48 15.35 -44.22
C CYS A 523 6.19 14.53 -43.14
N LYS A 524 7.47 14.12 -43.34
CA LYS A 524 8.23 13.39 -42.32
C LYS A 524 8.46 14.27 -41.09
N ASP A 525 9.02 15.46 -41.28
CA ASP A 525 9.48 16.28 -40.17
C ASP A 525 8.30 16.92 -39.40
N LEU A 526 7.20 17.20 -40.09
CA LEU A 526 5.90 17.54 -39.46
C LEU A 526 5.40 16.41 -38.53
N ARG A 527 5.55 15.14 -38.92
CA ARG A 527 5.16 13.99 -38.07
C ARG A 527 6.08 13.82 -36.87
N VAL A 528 7.37 14.11 -37.01
CA VAL A 528 8.34 14.12 -35.90
C VAL A 528 7.99 15.24 -34.93
N ALA A 529 7.87 16.48 -35.41
CA ALA A 529 7.47 17.63 -34.57
C ALA A 529 6.12 17.41 -33.88
N SER A 530 5.14 16.80 -34.54
CA SER A 530 3.84 16.45 -33.94
C SER A 530 3.95 15.35 -32.87
N TYR A 531 4.89 14.42 -33.03
CA TYR A 531 5.19 13.38 -32.04
C TYR A 531 5.89 13.98 -30.82
N ASP A 532 6.90 14.81 -31.03
CA ASP A 532 7.66 15.49 -29.96
C ASP A 532 6.76 16.47 -29.18
N PHE A 533 5.91 17.22 -29.87
CA PHE A 533 4.91 18.10 -29.26
C PHE A 533 3.87 17.30 -28.45
N ARG A 534 3.36 16.19 -28.98
CA ARG A 534 2.49 15.27 -28.22
C ARG A 534 3.21 14.75 -26.97
N GLN A 535 4.48 14.35 -27.08
CA GLN A 535 5.28 13.85 -25.97
C GLN A 535 5.42 14.94 -24.88
N ALA A 536 5.71 16.18 -25.27
CA ALA A 536 5.79 17.34 -24.37
C ALA A 536 4.45 17.65 -23.69
N CYS A 537 3.33 17.59 -24.40
CA CYS A 537 1.99 17.74 -23.81
C CYS A 537 1.65 16.62 -22.81
N THR A 538 2.11 15.38 -23.05
CA THR A 538 1.81 14.23 -22.18
C THR A 538 2.82 14.01 -21.04
N THR A 539 3.80 14.91 -20.83
CA THR A 539 4.88 14.70 -19.83
C THR A 539 4.39 14.56 -18.39
N GLY A 540 3.18 15.04 -18.08
CA GLY A 540 2.49 14.83 -16.80
C GLY A 540 1.77 13.48 -16.65
N SER A 541 1.76 12.64 -17.68
CA SER A 541 1.08 11.33 -17.72
C SER A 541 2.04 10.14 -17.58
N ILE A 542 3.35 10.41 -17.50
CA ILE A 542 4.43 9.42 -17.54
C ILE A 542 4.73 8.84 -16.15
N ALA A 543 3.68 8.47 -15.42
CA ALA A 543 3.77 7.48 -14.34
C ALA A 543 3.63 6.04 -14.87
N ALA A 544 3.21 5.89 -16.14
CA ALA A 544 2.63 4.65 -16.64
C ALA A 544 3.22 4.13 -17.96
N GLU A 545 4.37 4.62 -18.45
CA GLU A 545 4.99 4.10 -19.70
C GLU A 545 5.60 2.69 -19.58
N GLY A 546 5.90 2.22 -18.37
CA GLY A 546 6.17 0.79 -18.10
C GLY A 546 4.92 -0.02 -17.73
N ALA A 547 3.78 0.65 -17.57
CA ALA A 547 2.54 0.03 -17.14
C ALA A 547 1.70 -0.40 -18.35
N ASN A 548 0.94 -1.49 -18.21
CA ASN A 548 0.01 -1.91 -19.27
C ASN A 548 -1.00 -0.80 -19.58
N LEU A 549 -1.59 -0.82 -20.78
CA LEU A 549 -2.49 0.24 -21.22
C LEU A 549 -3.66 0.47 -20.26
N SER A 550 -4.14 -0.56 -19.59
CA SER A 550 -5.19 -0.42 -18.57
C SER A 550 -4.73 0.43 -17.36
N ALA A 551 -3.49 0.29 -16.91
CA ALA A 551 -2.94 1.14 -15.86
C ALA A 551 -2.71 2.59 -16.35
N ARG A 552 -2.33 2.79 -17.62
CA ARG A 552 -2.24 4.12 -18.25
C ARG A 552 -3.61 4.80 -18.28
N VAL A 553 -4.65 4.10 -18.72
CA VAL A 553 -6.04 4.60 -18.70
C VAL A 553 -6.49 4.90 -17.26
N SER A 554 -6.24 4.00 -16.30
CA SER A 554 -6.57 4.25 -14.89
C SER A 554 -5.92 5.52 -14.33
N ALA A 555 -4.64 5.78 -14.65
CA ALA A 555 -3.97 7.01 -14.24
C ALA A 555 -4.58 8.25 -14.91
N ALA A 556 -4.81 8.21 -16.22
CA ALA A 556 -5.44 9.31 -16.94
C ALA A 556 -6.86 9.63 -16.46
N LEU A 557 -7.63 8.62 -16.04
CA LEU A 557 -8.95 8.81 -15.43
C LEU A 557 -8.85 9.44 -14.03
N ALA A 558 -7.96 8.94 -13.17
CA ALA A 558 -7.76 9.46 -11.82
C ALA A 558 -7.22 10.90 -11.79
N ASP A 559 -6.41 11.27 -12.78
CA ASP A 559 -5.88 12.63 -12.99
C ASP A 559 -6.88 13.58 -13.69
N GLU A 560 -8.13 13.13 -13.97
CA GLU A 560 -9.14 13.84 -14.77
C GLU A 560 -8.70 14.21 -16.23
N LYS A 561 -7.70 13.52 -16.79
CA LYS A 561 -7.16 13.74 -18.14
C LYS A 561 -7.97 12.99 -19.20
N TYR A 562 -9.25 13.35 -19.34
CA TYR A 562 -10.23 12.67 -20.20
C TYR A 562 -9.77 12.49 -21.66
N MET A 563 -9.14 13.49 -22.27
CA MET A 563 -8.60 13.39 -23.64
C MET A 563 -7.49 12.34 -23.75
N GLU A 564 -6.57 12.27 -22.78
CA GLU A 564 -5.52 11.25 -22.77
C GLU A 564 -6.11 9.86 -22.56
N ALA A 565 -7.08 9.73 -21.64
CA ALA A 565 -7.79 8.47 -21.42
C ALA A 565 -8.45 7.96 -22.72
N ARG A 566 -9.12 8.83 -23.49
CA ARG A 566 -9.71 8.47 -24.79
C ARG A 566 -8.66 8.03 -25.82
N ILE A 567 -7.52 8.71 -25.90
CA ILE A 567 -6.41 8.32 -26.80
C ILE A 567 -5.86 6.94 -26.42
N LEU A 568 -5.69 6.66 -25.12
CA LEU A 568 -5.20 5.38 -24.61
C LEU A 568 -6.23 4.25 -24.80
N LEU A 569 -7.52 4.53 -24.66
CA LEU A 569 -8.61 3.59 -24.96
C LEU A 569 -8.70 3.27 -26.46
N ALA A 570 -8.55 4.26 -27.34
CA ALA A 570 -8.43 4.03 -28.77
C ALA A 570 -7.20 3.15 -29.10
N GLU A 571 -6.07 3.37 -28.41
CA GLU A 571 -4.88 2.53 -28.53
C GLU A 571 -5.13 1.08 -28.05
N MET A 572 -5.84 0.88 -26.93
CA MET A 572 -6.27 -0.45 -26.47
C MET A 572 -7.13 -1.17 -27.51
N LYS A 573 -8.13 -0.47 -28.07
CA LYS A 573 -9.02 -1.00 -29.10
C LYS A 573 -8.27 -1.43 -30.36
N ILE A 574 -7.34 -0.59 -30.84
CA ILE A 574 -6.50 -0.89 -32.01
C ILE A 574 -5.61 -2.12 -31.77
N ARG A 575 -5.08 -2.28 -30.55
CA ARG A 575 -4.26 -3.44 -30.15
C ARG A 575 -5.09 -4.69 -29.78
N SER A 576 -6.41 -4.62 -29.84
CA SER A 576 -7.34 -5.66 -29.35
C SER A 576 -7.04 -6.09 -27.91
N GLN A 577 -6.70 -5.13 -27.05
CA GLN A 577 -6.43 -5.34 -25.63
C GLN A 577 -7.64 -4.95 -24.79
N GLU A 578 -8.03 -5.81 -23.87
CA GLU A 578 -9.18 -5.60 -22.98
C GLU A 578 -8.73 -5.37 -21.53
N PRO A 579 -9.45 -4.54 -20.75
CA PRO A 579 -9.22 -4.45 -19.32
C PRO A 579 -9.63 -5.76 -18.61
N LYS A 580 -9.16 -5.96 -17.37
CA LYS A 580 -9.80 -6.96 -16.48
C LYS A 580 -11.14 -6.41 -15.98
N LEU A 581 -12.10 -7.29 -15.68
CA LEU A 581 -13.43 -6.90 -15.18
C LEU A 581 -13.35 -5.92 -13.99
N GLY A 582 -12.56 -6.21 -12.97
CA GLY A 582 -12.39 -5.32 -11.82
C GLY A 582 -11.74 -3.96 -12.13
N THR A 583 -11.08 -3.82 -13.29
CA THR A 583 -10.59 -2.54 -13.82
C THR A 583 -11.70 -1.82 -14.57
N LEU A 584 -12.48 -2.53 -15.39
CA LEU A 584 -13.64 -1.99 -16.12
C LEU A 584 -14.72 -1.45 -15.17
N CYS A 585 -15.13 -2.24 -14.16
CA CYS A 585 -16.06 -1.81 -13.10
C CYS A 585 -15.55 -0.55 -12.37
N ARG A 586 -14.23 -0.45 -12.18
CA ARG A 586 -13.61 0.71 -11.54
C ARG A 586 -13.68 1.94 -12.43
N TRP A 587 -13.27 1.88 -13.70
CA TRP A 587 -13.30 3.03 -14.59
C TRP A 587 -14.70 3.64 -14.74
N VAL A 588 -15.73 2.80 -14.88
CA VAL A 588 -17.12 3.27 -14.96
C VAL A 588 -17.54 4.01 -13.69
N ARG A 589 -17.17 3.48 -12.53
CA ARG A 589 -17.49 4.09 -11.22
C ARG A 589 -16.69 5.36 -10.96
N ASP A 590 -15.41 5.38 -11.31
CA ASP A 590 -14.50 6.49 -11.05
C ASP A 590 -14.79 7.70 -11.98
N LEU A 591 -15.40 7.48 -13.16
CA LEU A 591 -15.96 8.56 -14.00
C LEU A 591 -17.19 9.25 -13.38
N ASP A 592 -17.78 8.65 -12.34
CA ASP A 592 -18.97 9.09 -11.61
C ASP A 592 -20.10 9.69 -12.47
N VAL A 593 -20.41 9.04 -13.60
CA VAL A 593 -21.32 9.59 -14.60
C VAL A 593 -22.75 9.61 -14.02
N ILE A 594 -23.27 10.83 -13.91
CA ILE A 594 -24.46 11.25 -13.14
C ILE A 594 -25.63 10.25 -13.19
N SER A 595 -26.27 10.04 -12.04
CA SER A 595 -27.49 9.24 -11.88
C SER A 595 -28.61 9.70 -12.81
N GLY A 596 -29.33 8.76 -13.42
CA GLY A 596 -30.49 9.10 -14.26
C GLY A 596 -30.13 9.52 -15.69
N LEU A 597 -29.09 8.89 -16.26
CA LEU A 597 -28.74 9.00 -17.67
C LEU A 597 -29.92 8.70 -18.61
N SER A 598 -30.89 7.91 -18.13
CA SER A 598 -32.11 7.48 -18.81
C SER A 598 -33.40 8.21 -18.41
N GLN A 599 -33.38 9.21 -17.52
CA GLN A 599 -34.62 9.83 -17.03
C GLN A 599 -35.44 10.52 -18.14
N PRO A 600 -36.78 10.36 -18.20
CA PRO A 600 -37.60 10.93 -19.28
C PRO A 600 -37.69 12.47 -19.29
N ASP A 601 -37.69 13.13 -18.13
CA ASP A 601 -37.83 14.60 -18.03
C ASP A 601 -36.68 15.35 -18.72
N ASN A 602 -35.52 14.70 -18.79
CA ASN A 602 -34.32 15.12 -19.51
C ASN A 602 -34.43 15.03 -21.05
N VAL A 603 -35.54 14.49 -21.58
CA VAL A 603 -35.69 14.10 -22.99
C VAL A 603 -37.08 14.45 -23.57
N ALA A 604 -38.11 14.64 -22.72
CA ALA A 604 -39.51 14.83 -23.14
C ALA A 604 -39.79 16.14 -23.90
N ASN A 605 -39.13 17.24 -23.55
CA ASN A 605 -39.43 18.59 -24.08
C ASN A 605 -38.59 19.02 -25.29
N GLY A 606 -37.85 18.11 -25.94
CA GLY A 606 -37.04 18.42 -27.13
C GLY A 606 -35.77 19.25 -26.85
N GLY A 607 -35.64 19.85 -25.66
CA GLY A 607 -34.36 20.33 -25.16
C GLY A 607 -33.42 19.16 -24.86
N SER A 608 -32.16 19.28 -25.30
CA SER A 608 -31.08 18.54 -24.66
C SER A 608 -30.98 18.96 -23.20
N VAL A 609 -30.73 18.01 -22.28
CA VAL A 609 -30.16 18.35 -20.97
C VAL A 609 -28.95 19.25 -21.22
N GLU A 610 -28.91 20.44 -20.61
CA GLU A 610 -27.73 21.30 -20.62
C GLU A 610 -26.65 20.65 -19.75
N ARG A 611 -25.97 19.66 -20.32
CA ARG A 611 -24.85 18.98 -19.67
C ARG A 611 -23.64 19.88 -19.68
N THR A 612 -22.97 19.99 -18.54
CA THR A 612 -21.73 20.78 -18.45
C THR A 612 -20.66 20.23 -19.41
N PRO A 613 -19.69 21.04 -19.85
CA PRO A 613 -18.60 20.56 -20.70
C PRO A 613 -17.87 19.34 -20.10
N LYS A 614 -17.70 19.30 -18.76
CA LYS A 614 -17.13 18.17 -18.04
C LYS A 614 -17.95 16.89 -18.21
N GLU A 615 -19.28 16.96 -18.08
CA GLU A 615 -20.16 15.81 -18.31
C GLU A 615 -20.10 15.29 -19.75
N GLN A 616 -19.97 16.19 -20.74
CA GLN A 616 -19.84 15.79 -22.15
C GLN A 616 -18.53 15.03 -22.39
N ASP A 617 -17.42 15.47 -21.80
CA ASP A 617 -16.15 14.74 -21.83
C ASP A 617 -16.24 13.39 -21.12
N LEU A 618 -16.84 13.32 -19.92
CA LEU A 618 -17.06 12.08 -19.17
C LEU A 618 -17.85 11.04 -19.99
N LEU A 619 -18.89 11.47 -20.71
CA LEU A 619 -19.69 10.62 -21.60
C LEU A 619 -18.89 10.13 -22.82
N ALA A 620 -18.05 10.99 -23.39
CA ALA A 620 -17.19 10.61 -24.51
C ALA A 620 -16.10 9.60 -24.08
N VAL A 621 -15.62 9.69 -22.84
CA VAL A 621 -14.72 8.69 -22.24
C VAL A 621 -15.47 7.39 -21.96
N LEU A 622 -16.67 7.45 -21.40
CA LEU A 622 -17.53 6.28 -21.15
C LEU A 622 -17.81 5.49 -22.44
N ASP A 623 -18.23 6.18 -23.51
CA ASP A 623 -18.39 5.58 -24.84
C ASP A 623 -17.10 4.93 -25.36
N SER A 624 -15.95 5.58 -25.13
CA SER A 624 -14.63 5.04 -25.49
C SER A 624 -14.30 3.76 -24.69
N ILE A 625 -14.64 3.68 -23.40
CA ILE A 625 -14.45 2.48 -22.55
C ILE A 625 -15.28 1.31 -23.07
N LEU A 626 -16.58 1.53 -23.32
CA LEU A 626 -17.48 0.47 -23.78
C LEU A 626 -17.07 -0.04 -25.17
N ARG A 627 -16.58 0.83 -26.06
CA ARG A 627 -16.05 0.47 -27.38
C ARG A 627 -14.76 -0.36 -27.34
N VAL A 628 -13.97 -0.32 -26.26
CA VAL A 628 -12.84 -1.24 -26.05
C VAL A 628 -13.33 -2.65 -25.74
N CYS A 629 -14.47 -2.75 -25.05
CA CYS A 629 -15.07 -4.03 -24.63
C CYS A 629 -15.85 -4.73 -25.76
N GLY A 630 -15.84 -4.20 -26.99
CA GLY A 630 -16.41 -4.86 -28.17
C GLY A 630 -17.92 -4.76 -28.34
N GLN A 631 -18.64 -4.11 -27.40
CA GLN A 631 -20.07 -3.85 -27.54
C GLN A 631 -20.29 -2.61 -28.41
N ILE A 632 -20.84 -2.82 -29.62
CA ILE A 632 -21.39 -1.75 -30.45
C ILE A 632 -22.79 -2.18 -30.86
N ASP A 633 -23.76 -1.30 -30.67
CA ASP A 633 -25.14 -1.51 -31.07
C ASP A 633 -25.24 -1.52 -32.61
N THR A 634 -25.60 -2.68 -33.16
CA THR A 634 -25.85 -2.87 -34.59
C THR A 634 -27.28 -2.57 -35.01
N ASN A 635 -28.14 -2.07 -34.10
CA ASN A 635 -29.52 -1.71 -34.39
C ASN A 635 -29.60 -0.47 -35.32
N THR A 636 -29.72 -0.70 -36.62
CA THR A 636 -29.91 0.35 -37.63
C THR A 636 -31.25 1.09 -37.52
N LYS A 637 -32.16 0.64 -36.64
CA LYS A 637 -33.45 1.28 -36.34
C LYS A 637 -33.47 2.00 -34.99
N ALA A 638 -32.33 2.10 -34.30
CA ALA A 638 -32.23 2.91 -33.09
C ALA A 638 -32.67 4.35 -33.37
N VAL A 639 -33.51 4.93 -32.52
CA VAL A 639 -34.21 6.19 -32.77
C VAL A 639 -33.25 7.37 -32.64
N VAL A 640 -32.46 7.61 -33.68
CA VAL A 640 -31.79 8.90 -33.86
C VAL A 640 -32.88 9.91 -34.17
N ARG A 641 -33.23 10.78 -33.20
CA ARG A 641 -34.17 11.87 -33.41
C ARG A 641 -33.71 12.70 -34.63
N ASP A 642 -34.66 13.13 -35.47
CA ASP A 642 -34.44 13.99 -36.64
C ASP A 642 -34.02 15.42 -36.23
N LEU A 643 -32.86 15.51 -35.57
CA LEU A 643 -32.22 16.74 -35.14
C LEU A 643 -31.25 17.21 -36.24
N PRO A 644 -31.06 18.53 -36.41
CA PRO A 644 -30.06 19.07 -37.33
C PRO A 644 -28.68 18.47 -37.05
N SER A 645 -27.85 18.34 -38.10
CA SER A 645 -26.57 17.60 -38.03
C SER A 645 -25.55 18.14 -37.00
N THR A 646 -25.81 19.34 -36.47
CA THR A 646 -25.06 20.04 -35.42
C THR A 646 -25.47 19.70 -33.98
N PHE A 647 -26.60 19.02 -33.74
CA PHE A 647 -27.15 18.76 -32.40
C PHE A 647 -27.52 17.27 -32.19
N TYR A 648 -26.53 16.39 -32.16
CA TYR A 648 -26.74 14.99 -31.77
C TYR A 648 -26.51 14.80 -30.26
N PRO A 649 -27.44 14.15 -29.53
CA PRO A 649 -27.28 13.95 -28.09
C PRO A 649 -26.26 12.84 -27.79
N SER A 650 -25.55 12.99 -26.66
CA SER A 650 -24.61 11.98 -26.16
C SER A 650 -25.29 10.69 -25.67
N ILE A 651 -26.58 10.76 -25.34
CA ILE A 651 -27.40 9.60 -24.96
C ILE A 651 -28.73 9.64 -25.73
N THR A 652 -29.10 8.51 -26.32
CA THR A 652 -30.32 8.34 -27.13
C THR A 652 -31.20 7.25 -26.51
N LEU A 653 -32.32 7.66 -25.91
CA LEU A 653 -33.28 6.75 -25.27
C LEU A 653 -34.07 5.97 -26.33
N GLN A 654 -34.04 4.64 -26.23
CA GLN A 654 -34.79 3.73 -27.08
C GLN A 654 -36.15 3.39 -26.44
N PRO A 655 -37.13 2.88 -27.21
CA PRO A 655 -38.40 2.44 -26.65
C PRO A 655 -38.22 1.41 -25.52
N THR A 656 -38.92 1.60 -24.40
CA THR A 656 -38.89 0.68 -23.26
C THR A 656 -39.31 -0.71 -23.69
N TRP A 657 -38.51 -1.72 -23.35
CA TRP A 657 -38.88 -3.12 -23.47
C TRP A 657 -39.79 -3.48 -22.29
N ASP A 658 -41.09 -3.36 -22.50
CA ASP A 658 -42.13 -3.71 -21.54
C ASP A 658 -42.75 -5.06 -21.90
N LEU A 659 -42.67 -6.02 -20.97
CA LEU A 659 -43.23 -7.37 -21.09
C LEU A 659 -44.34 -7.62 -20.04
N ARG A 660 -44.81 -6.57 -19.35
CA ARG A 660 -45.96 -6.69 -18.44
C ARG A 660 -47.24 -7.05 -19.20
N PRO A 661 -48.19 -7.75 -18.57
CA PRO A 661 -49.52 -7.90 -19.13
C PRO A 661 -50.21 -6.54 -19.27
N SER A 662 -51.20 -6.44 -20.16
CA SER A 662 -52.00 -5.22 -20.36
C SER A 662 -53.01 -4.94 -19.22
N THR A 663 -52.96 -5.73 -18.14
CA THR A 663 -53.78 -5.55 -16.93
C THR A 663 -53.13 -4.54 -16.00
N THR A 664 -53.94 -3.88 -15.16
CA THR A 664 -53.42 -2.99 -14.11
C THR A 664 -52.45 -3.75 -13.18
N PRO A 665 -51.26 -3.19 -12.86
CA PRO A 665 -50.35 -3.74 -11.87
C PRO A 665 -51.01 -3.93 -10.49
N LEU A 666 -50.51 -4.88 -9.71
CA LEU A 666 -51.01 -5.13 -8.35
C LEU A 666 -50.43 -4.12 -7.37
N GLU A 667 -51.26 -3.52 -6.50
CA GLU A 667 -50.84 -2.50 -5.54
C GLU A 667 -50.06 -3.06 -4.32
N VAL A 668 -48.95 -3.77 -4.56
CA VAL A 668 -48.17 -4.45 -3.51
C VAL A 668 -47.61 -3.45 -2.49
N TYR A 669 -47.06 -2.32 -2.93
CA TYR A 669 -46.56 -1.30 -2.02
C TYR A 669 -47.64 -0.64 -1.15
N ALA A 670 -48.90 -0.58 -1.60
CA ALA A 670 -50.00 -0.09 -0.75
C ALA A 670 -50.18 -1.01 0.48
N SER A 671 -50.11 -2.34 0.27
CA SER A 671 -50.18 -3.32 1.37
C SER A 671 -48.98 -3.25 2.34
N VAL A 672 -47.85 -2.68 1.91
CA VAL A 672 -46.72 -2.38 2.82
C VAL A 672 -47.03 -1.17 3.71
N LEU A 673 -47.63 -0.12 3.13
CA LEU A 673 -47.96 1.12 3.83
C LEU A 673 -49.06 0.93 4.88
N ASP A 674 -50.10 0.14 4.58
CA ASP A 674 -51.17 -0.20 5.52
C ASP A 674 -50.86 -1.41 6.43
N LYS A 675 -49.76 -2.12 6.15
CA LYS A 675 -49.24 -3.31 6.84
C LYS A 675 -50.01 -4.62 6.60
N THR A 676 -50.97 -4.66 5.68
CA THR A 676 -51.64 -5.91 5.27
C THR A 676 -50.69 -6.89 4.56
N ILE A 677 -49.54 -6.44 4.08
CA ILE A 677 -48.49 -7.30 3.48
C ILE A 677 -48.08 -8.46 4.40
N PHE A 678 -48.11 -8.26 5.73
CA PHE A 678 -47.72 -9.29 6.70
C PHE A 678 -48.73 -10.46 6.77
N GLU A 679 -49.95 -10.30 6.27
CA GLU A 679 -50.92 -11.41 6.11
C GLU A 679 -50.49 -12.38 5.01
N SER A 680 -49.61 -11.96 4.08
CA SER A 680 -49.03 -12.80 3.03
C SER A 680 -47.80 -13.59 3.50
N ALA A 681 -47.46 -13.55 4.79
CA ALA A 681 -46.34 -14.26 5.38
C ALA A 681 -46.80 -15.28 6.43
N PRO A 682 -46.03 -16.38 6.66
CA PRO A 682 -46.28 -17.26 7.79
C PRO A 682 -46.24 -16.51 9.12
N PRO A 683 -47.14 -16.78 10.10
CA PRO A 683 -47.17 -16.08 11.39
C PRO A 683 -45.83 -16.14 12.15
N GLU A 684 -45.06 -17.20 11.95
CA GLU A 684 -43.79 -17.46 12.62
C GLU A 684 -42.58 -16.74 11.99
N LEU A 685 -42.74 -16.07 10.83
CA LEU A 685 -41.68 -15.41 10.05
C LEU A 685 -40.78 -14.51 10.91
N SER A 686 -41.38 -13.78 11.86
CA SER A 686 -40.71 -12.90 12.83
C SER A 686 -39.66 -13.62 13.69
N THR A 687 -39.85 -14.91 13.95
CA THR A 687 -38.95 -15.77 14.73
C THR A 687 -38.11 -16.72 13.86
N ALA A 688 -38.30 -16.65 12.54
CA ALA A 688 -37.68 -17.53 11.57
C ALA A 688 -36.43 -16.90 10.92
N LEU A 689 -36.38 -15.57 10.85
CA LEU A 689 -35.21 -14.80 10.46
C LEU A 689 -34.32 -14.52 11.68
N ARG A 690 -33.01 -14.74 11.55
CA ARG A 690 -32.00 -14.46 12.59
C ARG A 690 -30.77 -13.80 11.99
N THR A 691 -30.11 -12.93 12.76
CA THR A 691 -28.85 -12.28 12.38
C THR A 691 -27.69 -13.26 12.55
N ILE A 692 -26.83 -13.36 11.53
CA ILE A 692 -25.60 -14.18 11.55
C ILE A 692 -24.33 -13.32 11.66
N GLU A 693 -24.33 -12.13 11.06
CA GLU A 693 -23.20 -11.19 11.13
C GLU A 693 -23.75 -9.76 11.15
N THR A 694 -23.05 -8.85 11.84
CA THR A 694 -23.28 -7.41 11.74
C THR A 694 -21.94 -6.71 11.57
N THR A 695 -21.70 -6.17 10.37
CA THR A 695 -20.52 -5.35 10.08
C THR A 695 -20.86 -3.88 10.39
N PRO A 696 -20.18 -3.21 11.35
CA PRO A 696 -20.38 -1.79 11.64
C PRO A 696 -20.17 -0.91 10.40
N GLY A 697 -20.96 0.16 10.24
CA GLY A 697 -20.94 1.03 9.05
C GLY A 697 -19.54 1.48 8.61
N PRO A 698 -18.72 2.07 9.50
CA PRO A 698 -17.34 2.47 9.18
C PRO A 698 -16.38 1.33 8.84
N GLN A 699 -16.74 0.08 9.15
CA GLN A 699 -15.93 -1.13 8.87
C GLN A 699 -16.37 -1.85 7.58
N ARG A 700 -17.49 -1.44 6.97
CA ARG A 700 -17.89 -1.90 5.64
C ARG A 700 -16.84 -1.49 4.60
N LYS A 701 -16.83 -2.19 3.46
CA LYS A 701 -15.93 -1.92 2.33
C LYS A 701 -16.77 -1.74 1.06
N PRO A 702 -17.01 -0.49 0.59
CA PRO A 702 -16.58 0.79 1.17
C PRO A 702 -17.31 1.11 2.50
N PRO A 703 -16.75 2.03 3.32
CA PRO A 703 -17.39 2.49 4.56
C PRO A 703 -18.76 3.14 4.31
N ASN A 704 -19.65 3.09 5.29
CA ASN A 704 -21.05 3.51 5.17
C ASN A 704 -21.55 4.14 6.48
N HIS A 705 -22.59 4.99 6.40
CA HIS A 705 -23.26 5.52 7.58
C HIS A 705 -24.01 4.44 8.38
N TYR A 706 -24.50 3.38 7.72
CA TYR A 706 -25.33 2.33 8.33
C TYR A 706 -24.62 0.97 8.34
N PRO A 707 -24.84 0.13 9.38
CA PRO A 707 -24.25 -1.21 9.46
C PRO A 707 -24.82 -2.12 8.36
N ALA A 708 -24.04 -3.12 7.97
CA ALA A 708 -24.52 -4.23 7.14
C ALA A 708 -24.90 -5.38 8.08
N ILE A 709 -26.18 -5.76 8.07
CA ILE A 709 -26.70 -6.87 8.87
C ILE A 709 -27.01 -8.02 7.91
N LEU A 710 -26.36 -9.16 8.12
CA LEU A 710 -26.64 -10.40 7.41
C LEU A 710 -27.64 -11.21 8.23
N TYR A 711 -28.74 -11.57 7.59
CA TYR A 711 -29.77 -12.45 8.13
C TYR A 711 -29.72 -13.81 7.43
N THR A 712 -30.22 -14.85 8.10
CA THR A 712 -30.58 -16.13 7.47
C THR A 712 -31.91 -16.62 8.03
N SER A 713 -32.58 -17.48 7.25
CA SER A 713 -33.87 -18.10 7.57
C SER A 713 -33.69 -19.47 8.22
N LYS A 714 -34.75 -19.99 8.86
CA LYS A 714 -34.93 -21.44 9.03
C LYS A 714 -35.33 -22.06 7.67
N PRO A 715 -35.09 -23.36 7.42
CA PRO A 715 -35.60 -24.01 6.21
C PRO A 715 -37.09 -23.74 5.98
N ASN A 716 -37.46 -23.39 4.75
CA ASN A 716 -38.84 -23.14 4.34
C ASN A 716 -39.55 -21.96 5.04
N SER A 717 -38.81 -20.99 5.61
CA SER A 717 -39.41 -19.82 6.30
C SER A 717 -40.23 -18.92 5.37
N ILE A 718 -39.91 -18.93 4.07
CA ILE A 718 -40.65 -18.28 3.00
C ILE A 718 -40.90 -19.36 1.95
N PRO A 719 -42.03 -20.09 2.02
CA PRO A 719 -42.21 -21.30 1.23
C PRO A 719 -42.36 -20.98 -0.26
N LEU A 720 -41.64 -21.75 -1.09
CA LEU A 720 -41.84 -21.79 -2.54
C LEU A 720 -42.59 -23.06 -2.92
N ALA A 721 -43.66 -22.94 -3.70
CA ALA A 721 -44.49 -24.06 -4.13
C ALA A 721 -43.69 -25.15 -4.89
N ASP A 722 -44.04 -26.43 -4.70
CA ASP A 722 -43.36 -27.56 -5.36
C ASP A 722 -43.40 -27.45 -6.89
N LYS A 723 -44.52 -26.94 -7.43
CA LYS A 723 -44.67 -26.60 -8.85
C LYS A 723 -44.89 -25.10 -8.97
N GLY A 724 -43.87 -24.39 -9.46
CA GLY A 724 -43.98 -22.98 -9.81
C GLY A 724 -44.88 -22.72 -11.02
N PRO A 725 -45.07 -21.45 -11.42
CA PRO A 725 -45.79 -21.11 -12.64
C PRO A 725 -45.06 -21.62 -13.89
N GLU A 726 -45.69 -21.52 -15.07
CA GLU A 726 -45.05 -21.89 -16.33
C GLU A 726 -44.00 -20.85 -16.73
N VAL A 727 -42.73 -21.25 -16.58
CA VAL A 727 -41.57 -20.38 -16.76
C VAL A 727 -41.27 -20.18 -18.25
N GLU A 728 -41.15 -18.92 -18.68
CA GLU A 728 -40.89 -18.52 -20.07
C GLU A 728 -39.59 -17.71 -20.16
N TRP A 729 -38.70 -18.04 -21.10
CA TRP A 729 -37.50 -17.24 -21.37
C TRP A 729 -37.65 -16.39 -22.63
N VAL A 730 -37.56 -15.07 -22.46
CA VAL A 730 -37.62 -14.10 -23.55
C VAL A 730 -36.27 -13.38 -23.66
N LYS A 731 -35.57 -13.52 -24.78
CA LYS A 731 -34.32 -12.79 -25.04
C LYS A 731 -34.60 -11.33 -25.39
N HIS A 732 -33.78 -10.41 -24.92
CA HIS A 732 -33.85 -9.01 -25.34
C HIS A 732 -33.41 -8.89 -26.81
N PRO A 733 -34.12 -8.13 -27.67
CA PRO A 733 -33.83 -8.09 -29.11
C PRO A 733 -32.51 -7.40 -29.50
N HIS A 734 -32.03 -6.44 -28.69
CA HIS A 734 -30.84 -5.62 -29.00
C HIS A 734 -29.66 -5.78 -28.03
N VAL A 735 -29.89 -5.73 -26.71
CA VAL A 735 -28.84 -5.93 -25.67
C VAL A 735 -28.31 -7.38 -25.68
N PRO A 736 -27.02 -7.61 -26.00
CA PRO A 736 -26.46 -8.96 -26.08
C PRO A 736 -26.46 -9.68 -24.72
N GLY A 737 -26.81 -10.97 -24.72
CA GLY A 737 -26.77 -11.82 -23.52
C GLY A 737 -27.86 -11.54 -22.47
N LEU A 738 -28.64 -10.46 -22.61
CA LEU A 738 -29.76 -10.14 -21.74
C LEU A 738 -31.02 -10.92 -22.13
N GLY A 739 -31.74 -11.41 -21.14
CA GLY A 739 -33.13 -11.84 -21.29
C GLY A 739 -33.88 -11.84 -19.96
N LEU A 740 -35.18 -12.11 -20.05
CA LEU A 740 -36.11 -12.16 -18.93
C LEU A 740 -36.66 -13.58 -18.78
N ILE A 741 -36.42 -14.22 -17.64
CA ILE A 741 -37.08 -15.45 -17.23
C ILE A 741 -38.37 -15.03 -16.50
N LYS A 742 -39.53 -15.16 -17.15
CA LYS A 742 -40.84 -14.76 -16.64
C LYS A 742 -41.48 -15.85 -15.78
N ASN A 743 -42.40 -15.43 -14.90
CA ASN A 743 -43.26 -16.31 -14.09
C ASN A 743 -42.49 -17.29 -13.20
N VAL A 744 -41.34 -16.87 -12.63
CA VAL A 744 -40.51 -17.73 -11.78
C VAL A 744 -41.02 -17.78 -10.35
N LEU A 745 -41.53 -16.66 -9.85
CA LEU A 745 -42.20 -16.55 -8.56
C LEU A 745 -43.69 -16.22 -8.75
N SER A 746 -44.55 -16.73 -7.87
CA SER A 746 -45.95 -16.31 -7.80
C SER A 746 -46.09 -14.94 -7.12
N VAL A 747 -47.28 -14.35 -7.21
CA VAL A 747 -47.62 -13.08 -6.53
C VAL A 747 -47.46 -13.21 -5.01
N GLU A 748 -47.89 -14.34 -4.45
CA GLU A 748 -47.84 -14.68 -3.03
C GLU A 748 -46.39 -14.90 -2.58
N GLU A 749 -45.58 -15.60 -3.38
CA GLU A 749 -44.15 -15.81 -3.10
C GLU A 749 -43.40 -14.46 -3.07
N CYS A 750 -43.66 -13.57 -4.04
CA CYS A 750 -43.12 -12.22 -4.04
C CYS A 750 -43.55 -11.40 -2.81
N LYS A 751 -44.84 -11.44 -2.45
CA LYS A 751 -45.36 -10.75 -1.25
C LYS A 751 -44.74 -11.27 0.04
N GLY A 752 -44.57 -12.60 0.17
CA GLY A 752 -43.93 -13.22 1.33
C GLY A 752 -42.47 -12.77 1.51
N ILE A 753 -41.72 -12.61 0.41
CA ILE A 753 -40.36 -12.06 0.44
C ILE A 753 -40.34 -10.58 0.83
N ILE A 754 -41.28 -9.77 0.33
CA ILE A 754 -41.40 -8.35 0.71
C ILE A 754 -41.74 -8.22 2.20
N ALA A 755 -42.70 -9.02 2.70
CA ALA A 755 -43.06 -9.07 4.11
C ALA A 755 -41.87 -9.43 5.01
N ALA A 756 -41.01 -10.36 4.59
CA ALA A 756 -39.77 -10.71 5.29
C ALA A 756 -38.80 -9.53 5.41
N GLY A 757 -38.59 -8.78 4.33
CA GLY A 757 -37.75 -7.60 4.34
C GLY A 757 -38.28 -6.46 5.20
N GLU A 758 -39.58 -6.19 5.12
CA GLU A 758 -40.22 -5.17 5.96
C GLU A 758 -40.23 -5.57 7.45
N HIS A 759 -40.20 -6.86 7.77
CA HIS A 759 -40.10 -7.33 9.14
C HIS A 759 -38.72 -7.02 9.78
N VAL A 760 -37.63 -7.36 9.08
CA VAL A 760 -36.26 -7.09 9.57
C VAL A 760 -35.78 -5.65 9.37
N LYS A 761 -36.60 -4.85 8.64
CA LYS A 761 -36.39 -3.46 8.22
C LYS A 761 -35.24 -3.30 7.22
N PHE A 762 -35.56 -2.74 6.06
CA PHE A 762 -34.57 -2.26 5.10
C PHE A 762 -33.79 -1.06 5.67
N LEU A 763 -32.47 -1.20 5.83
CA LEU A 763 -31.57 -0.12 6.27
C LEU A 763 -31.10 0.71 5.07
N PRO A 764 -30.90 2.03 5.19
CA PRO A 764 -30.38 2.83 4.08
C PRO A 764 -28.94 2.44 3.72
N ASP A 765 -28.63 2.42 2.42
CA ASP A 765 -27.28 2.23 1.92
C ASP A 765 -26.70 3.58 1.51
N ALA A 766 -25.96 4.21 2.42
CA ALA A 766 -25.38 5.54 2.26
C ALA A 766 -23.86 5.47 2.50
N PRO A 767 -23.05 5.27 1.43
CA PRO A 767 -21.60 5.22 1.54
C PRO A 767 -21.03 6.52 2.12
N LEU A 768 -20.00 6.41 2.95
CA LEU A 768 -19.24 7.56 3.43
C LEU A 768 -18.38 8.11 2.28
N ARG A 769 -18.49 9.40 1.99
CA ARG A 769 -17.69 10.11 0.98
C ARG A 769 -16.84 11.22 1.58
N GLU A 770 -15.76 11.57 0.88
CA GLU A 770 -14.79 12.58 1.32
C GLU A 770 -15.27 14.03 1.09
N ASP A 771 -16.22 14.22 0.16
CA ASP A 771 -16.89 15.51 -0.12
C ASP A 771 -17.99 15.86 0.90
N GLY A 772 -18.40 14.89 1.73
CA GLY A 772 -19.50 15.03 2.68
C GLY A 772 -20.90 14.86 2.07
N ASP A 773 -21.03 14.56 0.77
CA ASP A 773 -22.33 14.30 0.16
C ASP A 773 -22.88 12.92 0.57
N THR A 774 -24.18 12.87 0.88
CA THR A 774 -24.86 11.68 1.43
C THR A 774 -26.03 11.28 0.54
N SER A 775 -25.75 10.68 -0.62
CA SER A 775 -26.79 10.07 -1.46
C SER A 775 -27.15 8.67 -0.95
N ILE A 776 -28.45 8.39 -0.75
CA ILE A 776 -28.94 7.04 -0.43
C ILE A 776 -29.08 6.27 -1.74
N LEU A 777 -28.33 5.17 -1.90
CA LEU A 777 -28.35 4.37 -3.13
C LEU A 777 -29.61 3.48 -3.23
N ALA A 778 -29.97 2.90 -2.10
CA ALA A 778 -31.15 2.05 -1.90
C ALA A 778 -31.42 1.93 -0.39
N HIS A 779 -32.52 1.31 0.01
CA HIS A 779 -32.59 0.65 1.31
C HIS A 779 -32.41 -0.86 1.09
N ASN A 780 -31.65 -1.56 1.93
CA ASN A 780 -31.34 -2.97 1.74
C ASN A 780 -31.43 -3.81 3.03
N PHE A 781 -31.55 -5.11 2.86
CA PHE A 781 -31.10 -6.10 3.84
C PHE A 781 -30.38 -7.24 3.11
N TYR A 782 -29.44 -7.89 3.80
CA TYR A 782 -28.71 -9.03 3.26
C TYR A 782 -29.29 -10.32 3.82
N TRP A 783 -29.68 -11.25 2.95
CA TRP A 783 -30.28 -12.52 3.33
C TRP A 783 -29.48 -13.66 2.74
N VAL A 784 -28.84 -14.48 3.59
CA VAL A 784 -28.30 -15.77 3.15
C VAL A 784 -29.44 -16.77 3.21
N VAL A 785 -29.98 -17.14 2.04
CA VAL A 785 -31.17 -18.00 1.94
C VAL A 785 -30.89 -19.40 2.48
N ASP A 786 -31.91 -20.03 3.07
CA ASP A 786 -31.86 -21.44 3.43
C ASP A 786 -31.77 -22.33 2.18
N THR A 787 -31.22 -23.54 2.37
CA THR A 787 -30.95 -24.47 1.26
C THR A 787 -32.22 -24.90 0.54
N GLU A 788 -33.35 -25.02 1.25
CA GLU A 788 -34.61 -25.42 0.63
C GLU A 788 -35.16 -24.33 -0.29
N PHE A 789 -35.17 -23.06 0.15
CA PHE A 789 -35.50 -21.93 -0.71
C PHE A 789 -34.57 -21.86 -1.94
N HIS A 790 -33.26 -22.00 -1.73
CA HIS A 790 -32.24 -21.98 -2.79
C HIS A 790 -32.49 -23.06 -3.84
N ASP A 791 -32.60 -24.33 -3.43
CA ASP A 791 -32.70 -25.47 -4.34
C ASP A 791 -34.03 -25.46 -5.12
N ARG A 792 -35.13 -25.03 -4.47
CA ARG A 792 -36.43 -24.84 -5.12
C ARG A 792 -36.39 -23.75 -6.17
N LEU A 793 -35.76 -22.60 -5.89
CA LEU A 793 -35.63 -21.53 -6.88
C LEU A 793 -34.69 -21.95 -8.03
N TRP A 794 -33.56 -22.59 -7.71
CA TRP A 794 -32.61 -23.08 -8.70
C TRP A 794 -33.22 -24.12 -9.65
N SER A 795 -34.04 -25.05 -9.14
CA SER A 795 -34.70 -26.05 -9.98
C SER A 795 -35.65 -25.44 -11.03
N ARG A 796 -36.34 -24.34 -10.69
CA ARG A 796 -37.22 -23.60 -11.63
C ARG A 796 -36.46 -22.89 -12.76
N VAL A 797 -35.24 -22.41 -12.50
CA VAL A 797 -34.50 -21.52 -13.42
C VAL A 797 -33.35 -22.18 -14.15
N SER A 798 -32.75 -23.23 -13.59
CA SER A 798 -31.57 -23.89 -14.12
C SER A 798 -31.66 -24.31 -15.60
N PRO A 799 -32.82 -24.73 -16.17
CA PRO A 799 -32.92 -25.05 -17.60
C PRO A 799 -32.75 -23.84 -18.54
N PHE A 800 -32.97 -22.63 -18.04
CA PHE A 800 -32.90 -21.37 -18.81
C PHE A 800 -31.54 -20.66 -18.67
N VAL A 801 -30.70 -21.15 -17.77
CA VAL A 801 -29.34 -20.65 -17.53
C VAL A 801 -28.35 -21.41 -18.44
N PRO A 802 -27.34 -20.75 -19.03
CA PRO A 802 -26.30 -21.43 -19.82
C PRO A 802 -25.59 -22.52 -19.02
N GLN A 803 -25.63 -23.77 -19.49
CA GLN A 803 -25.04 -24.89 -18.75
C GLN A 803 -23.50 -24.87 -18.78
N SER A 804 -22.92 -24.29 -19.83
CA SER A 804 -21.48 -24.03 -19.92
C SER A 804 -21.17 -22.73 -20.64
N VAL A 805 -20.10 -22.05 -20.22
CA VAL A 805 -19.55 -20.84 -20.86
C VAL A 805 -18.03 -20.99 -20.93
N ASP A 806 -17.48 -21.14 -22.13
CA ASP A 806 -16.05 -21.37 -22.40
C ASP A 806 -15.48 -22.60 -21.66
N GLY A 807 -16.27 -23.67 -21.54
CA GLY A 807 -15.90 -24.91 -20.83
C GLY A 807 -16.01 -24.82 -19.30
N ARG A 808 -16.38 -23.65 -18.74
CA ARG A 808 -16.75 -23.51 -17.33
C ARG A 808 -18.18 -24.02 -17.15
N LEU A 809 -18.43 -24.90 -16.19
CA LEU A 809 -19.75 -25.47 -15.94
C LEU A 809 -20.52 -24.66 -14.90
N VAL A 810 -21.84 -24.57 -15.04
CA VAL A 810 -22.72 -23.92 -14.07
C VAL A 810 -22.86 -24.75 -12.79
N ARG A 811 -22.98 -24.08 -11.64
CA ARG A 811 -22.99 -24.72 -10.31
C ARG A 811 -24.19 -24.36 -9.45
N GLY A 812 -24.75 -23.16 -9.56
CA GLY A 812 -25.90 -22.73 -8.78
C GLY A 812 -26.18 -21.24 -8.88
N ILE A 813 -26.92 -20.72 -7.90
CA ILE A 813 -27.09 -19.28 -7.66
C ILE A 813 -26.54 -18.91 -6.28
N ASN A 814 -25.96 -17.73 -6.16
CA ASN A 814 -25.36 -17.33 -4.88
C ASN A 814 -26.41 -17.22 -3.78
N ARG A 815 -26.19 -17.94 -2.67
CA ARG A 815 -27.12 -17.96 -1.54
C ARG A 815 -27.20 -16.60 -0.83
N ARG A 816 -26.25 -15.69 -1.03
CA ARG A 816 -26.29 -14.35 -0.46
C ARG A 816 -27.11 -13.38 -1.31
N PHE A 817 -28.39 -13.29 -1.00
CA PHE A 817 -29.32 -12.38 -1.64
C PHE A 817 -29.18 -10.97 -1.10
N ARG A 818 -29.09 -10.00 -2.01
CA ARG A 818 -29.15 -8.56 -1.71
C ARG A 818 -30.54 -8.07 -2.07
N VAL A 819 -31.40 -7.89 -1.06
CA VAL A 819 -32.78 -7.45 -1.28
C VAL A 819 -32.84 -5.94 -1.12
N TYR A 820 -33.30 -5.25 -2.16
CA TYR A 820 -33.33 -3.80 -2.25
C TYR A 820 -34.76 -3.28 -2.31
N ARG A 821 -34.98 -2.14 -1.64
CA ARG A 821 -36.15 -1.27 -1.77
C ARG A 821 -35.68 0.11 -2.26
N TYR A 822 -36.02 0.44 -3.49
CA TYR A 822 -35.80 1.77 -4.08
C TYR A 822 -37.06 2.61 -3.93
N VAL A 823 -36.89 3.88 -3.55
CA VAL A 823 -37.95 4.86 -3.29
C VAL A 823 -37.57 6.22 -3.89
N PRO A 824 -38.49 7.18 -4.04
CA PRO A 824 -38.16 8.51 -4.54
C PRO A 824 -37.03 9.18 -3.77
N GLY A 825 -36.08 9.77 -4.51
CA GLY A 825 -34.82 10.32 -3.97
C GLY A 825 -33.70 9.29 -3.77
N ALA A 826 -33.92 8.00 -4.04
CA ALA A 826 -32.82 7.03 -4.10
C ALA A 826 -32.10 7.12 -5.47
N GLU A 827 -30.78 7.24 -5.43
CA GLU A 827 -29.95 7.40 -6.64
C GLU A 827 -29.10 6.15 -6.91
N TYR A 828 -29.37 5.45 -8.01
CA TYR A 828 -28.59 4.29 -8.41
C TYR A 828 -27.83 4.59 -9.72
N ARG A 829 -26.52 4.81 -9.59
CA ARG A 829 -25.62 5.25 -10.68
C ARG A 829 -25.36 4.13 -11.69
N SER A 830 -24.99 4.53 -12.91
CA SER A 830 -24.59 3.56 -13.95
C SER A 830 -23.32 2.80 -13.53
N HIS A 831 -23.31 1.48 -13.71
CA HIS A 831 -22.20 0.62 -13.31
C HIS A 831 -22.13 -0.67 -14.12
N ILE A 832 -21.02 -1.39 -13.97
CA ILE A 832 -20.81 -2.74 -14.49
C ILE A 832 -20.59 -3.67 -13.31
N ASP A 833 -21.19 -4.85 -13.36
CA ASP A 833 -21.19 -5.80 -12.26
C ASP A 833 -19.87 -6.55 -12.13
N GLY A 834 -19.34 -6.60 -10.89
CA GLY A 834 -18.19 -7.41 -10.54
C GLY A 834 -18.58 -8.84 -10.20
N ALA A 835 -17.69 -9.78 -10.49
CA ALA A 835 -17.85 -11.19 -10.14
C ALA A 835 -17.62 -11.46 -8.64
N TRP A 836 -18.37 -12.42 -8.09
CA TRP A 836 -18.34 -12.84 -6.69
C TRP A 836 -18.12 -14.36 -6.60
N PRO A 837 -17.39 -14.85 -5.58
CA PRO A 837 -17.38 -16.28 -5.26
C PRO A 837 -18.74 -16.70 -4.65
N PRO A 838 -19.04 -18.01 -4.61
CA PRO A 838 -20.19 -18.51 -3.86
C PRO A 838 -20.12 -18.11 -2.40
N SER A 839 -21.22 -17.66 -1.80
CA SER A 839 -21.29 -17.34 -0.37
C SER A 839 -22.24 -18.29 0.35
N GLY A 840 -21.97 -18.56 1.63
CA GLY A 840 -22.74 -19.53 2.40
C GLY A 840 -22.65 -19.33 3.92
N ILE A 841 -23.18 -20.31 4.65
CA ILE A 841 -23.09 -20.43 6.11
C ILE A 841 -22.65 -21.84 6.49
N LEU A 842 -21.85 -21.95 7.54
CA LEU A 842 -21.53 -23.22 8.21
C LEU A 842 -22.69 -23.67 9.13
N PRO A 843 -22.70 -24.93 9.60
CA PRO A 843 -23.72 -25.43 10.51
C PRO A 843 -23.81 -24.73 11.88
N ASP A 844 -22.82 -23.90 12.22
CA ASP A 844 -22.78 -23.06 13.43
C ASP A 844 -23.20 -21.59 13.16
N ASP A 845 -23.86 -21.35 12.01
CA ASP A 845 -24.25 -20.04 11.49
C ASP A 845 -23.10 -19.08 11.11
N THR A 846 -21.83 -19.53 11.14
CA THR A 846 -20.69 -18.72 10.67
C THR A 846 -20.81 -18.42 9.18
N TYR A 847 -20.84 -17.14 8.81
CA TYR A 847 -20.85 -16.70 7.41
C TYR A 847 -19.52 -17.03 6.71
N VAL A 848 -19.61 -17.55 5.48
CA VAL A 848 -18.47 -17.88 4.61
C VAL A 848 -18.57 -17.05 3.34
N TYR A 849 -17.59 -16.18 3.13
CA TYR A 849 -17.53 -15.28 1.97
C TYR A 849 -17.30 -16.02 0.65
N ASP A 850 -16.38 -16.98 0.64
CA ASP A 850 -16.06 -17.87 -0.48
C ASP A 850 -16.24 -19.33 0.00
N ALA A 851 -17.39 -19.90 -0.35
CA ALA A 851 -17.81 -21.26 -0.01
C ALA A 851 -17.44 -22.27 -1.12
N SER A 852 -16.54 -21.91 -2.05
CA SER A 852 -16.08 -22.81 -3.10
C SER A 852 -15.44 -24.08 -2.50
N PRO A 853 -15.61 -25.25 -3.12
CA PRO A 853 -14.78 -26.41 -2.82
C PRO A 853 -13.29 -26.07 -2.93
N ALA A 854 -12.48 -26.56 -1.98
CA ALA A 854 -11.06 -26.18 -1.87
C ALA A 854 -10.22 -26.54 -3.11
N ASP A 855 -10.65 -27.55 -3.87
CA ASP A 855 -10.06 -28.03 -5.12
C ASP A 855 -10.71 -27.44 -6.40
N LYS A 856 -11.87 -26.79 -6.28
CA LYS A 856 -12.67 -26.28 -7.41
C LYS A 856 -13.23 -24.90 -7.10
N LYS A 857 -12.43 -23.87 -7.37
CA LYS A 857 -12.85 -22.48 -7.22
C LYS A 857 -14.00 -22.13 -8.16
N GLN A 858 -14.97 -21.39 -7.65
CA GLN A 858 -16.14 -20.92 -8.38
C GLN A 858 -16.20 -19.39 -8.37
N SER A 859 -16.84 -18.82 -9.39
CA SER A 859 -17.08 -17.39 -9.50
C SER A 859 -18.32 -17.14 -10.36
N SER A 860 -19.02 -16.05 -10.08
CA SER A 860 -20.20 -15.69 -10.84
C SER A 860 -19.89 -15.20 -12.25
N LEU A 861 -20.73 -15.59 -13.22
CA LEU A 861 -20.64 -15.10 -14.60
C LEU A 861 -21.87 -14.29 -15.05
N PHE A 862 -23.01 -14.42 -14.39
CA PHE A 862 -24.24 -13.70 -14.72
C PHE A 862 -24.86 -13.05 -13.49
N THR A 863 -25.41 -11.85 -13.67
CA THR A 863 -26.28 -11.19 -12.69
C THR A 863 -27.67 -11.76 -12.82
N PHE A 864 -28.29 -12.02 -11.66
CA PHE A 864 -29.58 -12.66 -11.51
C PHE A 864 -30.47 -11.72 -10.69
N LEU A 865 -31.27 -10.91 -11.39
CA LEU A 865 -32.01 -9.80 -10.82
C LEU A 865 -33.51 -10.10 -10.79
N ILE A 866 -34.04 -10.46 -9.62
CA ILE A 866 -35.43 -10.91 -9.40
C ILE A 866 -36.31 -9.72 -9.06
N TYR A 867 -37.30 -9.40 -9.90
CA TYR A 867 -38.25 -8.33 -9.63
C TYR A 867 -39.42 -8.82 -8.77
N LEU A 868 -39.63 -8.19 -7.62
CA LEU A 868 -40.67 -8.61 -6.66
C LEU A 868 -41.99 -7.85 -6.81
N ASN A 869 -42.01 -6.75 -7.58
CA ASN A 869 -43.18 -5.92 -7.84
C ASN A 869 -42.96 -5.07 -9.12
N ASP A 870 -44.00 -4.39 -9.63
CA ASP A 870 -43.96 -3.62 -10.90
C ASP A 870 -44.90 -2.39 -10.98
N GLU A 871 -45.48 -1.97 -9.85
CA GLU A 871 -46.45 -0.88 -9.68
C GLU A 871 -45.83 0.49 -9.34
N PHE A 872 -44.75 0.86 -10.01
CA PHE A 872 -44.03 2.13 -9.79
C PHE A 872 -43.79 2.92 -11.08
N GLU A 873 -43.56 4.23 -10.93
CA GLU A 873 -43.16 5.13 -12.01
C GLU A 873 -41.63 5.34 -11.98
N GLY A 874 -41.02 5.39 -13.17
CA GLY A 874 -39.57 5.21 -13.30
C GLY A 874 -39.15 3.78 -12.99
N GLY A 875 -38.01 3.58 -12.32
CA GLY A 875 -37.61 2.28 -11.81
C GLY A 875 -37.19 1.25 -12.87
N GLN A 876 -37.06 1.61 -14.15
CA GLN A 876 -36.54 0.71 -15.19
C GLN A 876 -35.12 0.24 -14.84
N THR A 877 -34.72 -0.93 -15.34
CA THR A 877 -33.30 -1.31 -15.39
C THR A 877 -32.84 -1.02 -16.82
N THR A 878 -32.04 0.03 -16.98
CA THR A 878 -31.67 0.58 -18.29
C THR A 878 -30.25 0.23 -18.64
N TYR A 879 -30.05 -0.36 -19.82
CA TYR A 879 -28.76 -0.83 -20.33
C TYR A 879 -28.24 0.13 -21.40
N PHE A 880 -26.93 0.36 -21.45
CA PHE A 880 -26.29 1.33 -22.35
C PHE A 880 -25.32 0.63 -23.30
N LEU A 881 -25.48 0.90 -24.60
CA LEU A 881 -24.62 0.39 -25.66
C LEU A 881 -24.06 1.53 -26.51
N PRO A 882 -22.77 1.51 -26.88
CA PRO A 882 -22.22 2.42 -27.88
C PRO A 882 -22.99 2.34 -29.21
N ALA A 883 -23.55 3.46 -29.67
CA ALA A 883 -24.20 3.52 -30.97
C ALA A 883 -23.19 3.32 -32.12
N ALA A 884 -23.67 3.09 -33.33
CA ALA A 884 -22.80 3.00 -34.51
C ALA A 884 -21.90 4.24 -34.70
N ARG A 885 -22.38 5.43 -34.29
CA ARG A 885 -21.62 6.68 -34.22
C ARG A 885 -20.90 6.81 -32.87
N GLU A 886 -19.62 7.17 -32.91
CA GLU A 886 -18.80 7.51 -31.73
C GLU A 886 -19.27 8.79 -31.03
N GLY A 887 -19.26 8.79 -29.70
CA GLY A 887 -19.76 9.88 -28.86
C GLY A 887 -21.26 9.80 -28.49
N THR A 888 -21.96 8.74 -28.91
CA THR A 888 -23.38 8.51 -28.58
C THR A 888 -23.61 7.12 -28.00
N LEU A 889 -24.31 7.05 -26.87
CA LEU A 889 -24.80 5.82 -26.25
C LEU A 889 -26.31 5.64 -26.51
N ASN A 890 -26.72 4.44 -26.91
CA ASN A 890 -28.13 4.04 -26.93
C ASN A 890 -28.51 3.47 -25.56
N ALA A 891 -29.55 4.04 -24.95
CA ALA A 891 -30.09 3.58 -23.68
C ALA A 891 -31.35 2.72 -23.93
N TYR A 892 -31.35 1.47 -23.47
CA TYR A 892 -32.42 0.49 -23.61
C TYR A 892 -33.08 0.22 -22.25
N PRO A 893 -34.22 0.87 -21.92
CA PRO A 893 -34.91 0.65 -20.66
C PRO A 893 -35.66 -0.68 -20.67
N VAL A 894 -35.46 -1.50 -19.64
CA VAL A 894 -36.26 -2.70 -19.40
C VAL A 894 -37.23 -2.44 -18.25
N GLN A 895 -38.52 -2.62 -18.52
CA GLN A 895 -39.54 -2.52 -17.49
C GLN A 895 -39.52 -3.79 -16.61
N PRO A 896 -39.41 -3.65 -15.29
CA PRO A 896 -39.60 -4.77 -14.37
C PRO A 896 -40.98 -5.42 -14.53
N VAL A 897 -41.02 -6.75 -14.43
CA VAL A 897 -42.26 -7.55 -14.41
C VAL A 897 -42.24 -8.37 -13.13
N MET A 898 -43.30 -8.29 -12.32
CA MET A 898 -43.40 -9.00 -11.04
C MET A 898 -43.17 -10.51 -11.21
N GLY A 899 -42.35 -11.10 -10.34
CA GLY A 899 -42.05 -12.54 -10.33
C GLY A 899 -41.12 -13.01 -11.45
N SER A 900 -40.51 -12.09 -12.22
CA SER A 900 -39.54 -12.41 -13.27
C SER A 900 -38.09 -12.13 -12.86
N ILE A 901 -37.14 -12.68 -13.61
CA ILE A 901 -35.71 -12.51 -13.42
C ILE A 901 -35.08 -11.94 -14.68
N ALA A 902 -34.42 -10.78 -14.58
CA ALA A 902 -33.47 -10.36 -15.61
C ALA A 902 -32.14 -11.09 -15.40
N LEU A 903 -31.72 -11.82 -16.43
CA LEU A 903 -30.45 -12.54 -16.48
C LEU A 903 -29.57 -11.91 -17.55
N PHE A 904 -28.37 -11.46 -17.16
CA PHE A 904 -27.38 -10.89 -18.07
C PHE A 904 -25.94 -11.18 -17.60
N PRO A 905 -24.97 -11.32 -18.52
CA PRO A 905 -23.60 -11.64 -18.17
C PRO A 905 -22.90 -10.48 -17.46
N HIS A 906 -21.93 -10.79 -16.60
CA HIS A 906 -20.99 -9.83 -16.02
C HIS A 906 -19.56 -10.37 -15.84
N GLY A 907 -19.37 -11.70 -15.74
CA GLY A 907 -18.06 -12.29 -15.38
C GLY A 907 -16.97 -12.21 -16.45
N ASP A 908 -17.29 -11.68 -17.63
CA ASP A 908 -16.36 -11.41 -18.74
C ASP A 908 -16.58 -9.99 -19.26
N THR A 909 -15.49 -9.28 -19.56
CA THR A 909 -15.50 -7.88 -19.97
C THR A 909 -16.20 -7.62 -21.30
N ARG A 910 -16.25 -8.61 -22.20
CA ARG A 910 -16.88 -8.43 -23.52
C ARG A 910 -18.39 -8.32 -23.48
N LEU A 911 -19.02 -9.05 -22.54
CA LEU A 911 -20.48 -9.15 -22.48
C LEU A 911 -21.09 -8.41 -21.29
N ALA A 912 -20.30 -8.02 -20.28
CA ALA A 912 -20.78 -7.24 -19.14
C ALA A 912 -21.38 -5.89 -19.57
N PRO A 913 -22.71 -5.67 -19.48
CA PRO A 913 -23.34 -4.46 -19.98
C PRO A 913 -23.27 -3.34 -18.93
N LEU A 914 -23.00 -2.12 -19.38
CA LEU A 914 -23.24 -0.94 -18.56
C LEU A 914 -24.74 -0.80 -18.33
N HIS A 915 -25.15 -0.65 -17.08
CA HIS A 915 -26.56 -0.48 -16.73
C HIS A 915 -26.76 0.41 -15.51
N GLU A 916 -27.94 1.01 -15.40
CA GLU A 916 -28.40 1.73 -14.22
C GLU A 916 -29.80 1.25 -13.81
N GLY A 917 -30.15 1.51 -12.56
CA GLY A 917 -31.54 1.46 -12.11
C GLY A 917 -32.09 2.88 -12.20
N THR A 918 -32.91 3.15 -13.22
CA THR A 918 -33.55 4.44 -13.41
C THR A 918 -34.30 4.81 -12.12
N GLY A 919 -34.13 6.04 -11.65
CA GLY A 919 -34.72 6.49 -10.39
C GLY A 919 -36.23 6.23 -10.32
N VAL A 920 -36.71 5.79 -9.16
CA VAL A 920 -38.15 5.66 -8.90
C VAL A 920 -38.68 7.07 -8.63
N THR A 921 -39.66 7.54 -9.40
CA THR A 921 -40.28 8.86 -9.18
C THR A 921 -41.49 8.77 -8.25
N LYS A 922 -42.16 7.61 -8.20
CA LYS A 922 -43.35 7.35 -7.39
C LYS A 922 -43.52 5.85 -7.12
N GLY A 923 -44.02 5.50 -5.94
CA GLY A 923 -44.13 4.12 -5.47
C GLY A 923 -42.83 3.63 -4.83
N ALA A 924 -42.61 2.31 -4.83
CA ALA A 924 -41.35 1.69 -4.43
C ALA A 924 -41.06 0.47 -5.30
N LYS A 925 -39.80 0.24 -5.66
CA LYS A 925 -39.34 -0.96 -6.39
C LYS A 925 -38.63 -1.91 -5.44
N TYR A 926 -39.13 -3.13 -5.34
CA TYR A 926 -38.53 -4.25 -4.62
C TYR A 926 -37.84 -5.20 -5.59
N VAL A 927 -36.58 -5.50 -5.35
CA VAL A 927 -35.78 -6.35 -6.23
C VAL A 927 -34.72 -7.11 -5.44
N ILE A 928 -34.49 -8.36 -5.80
CA ILE A 928 -33.37 -9.15 -5.29
C ILE A 928 -32.26 -9.16 -6.33
N ARG A 929 -31.03 -8.92 -5.89
CA ARG A 929 -29.83 -9.17 -6.68
C ARG A 929 -29.05 -10.33 -6.07
N THR A 930 -28.84 -11.34 -6.89
CA THR A 930 -27.86 -12.41 -6.69
C THR A 930 -27.17 -12.70 -8.03
N GLU A 931 -26.40 -13.77 -8.11
CA GLU A 931 -25.59 -14.14 -9.26
C GLU A 931 -25.68 -15.63 -9.58
N VAL A 932 -25.37 -16.02 -10.82
CA VAL A 932 -25.19 -17.42 -11.23
C VAL A 932 -23.72 -17.80 -11.17
N GLU A 933 -23.42 -18.89 -10.49
CA GLU A 933 -22.08 -19.42 -10.19
C GLU A 933 -21.61 -20.43 -11.23
N TYR A 934 -20.34 -20.34 -11.62
CA TYR A 934 -19.66 -21.27 -12.53
C TYR A 934 -18.28 -21.63 -11.97
N ASP A 935 -17.68 -22.70 -12.47
CA ASP A 935 -16.26 -22.99 -12.20
C ASP A 935 -15.35 -21.89 -12.76
N VAL A 936 -14.24 -21.60 -12.07
CA VAL A 936 -13.23 -20.65 -12.54
C VAL A 936 -12.38 -21.24 -13.66
N GLU A 937 -11.99 -22.52 -13.54
CA GLU A 937 -11.23 -23.23 -14.56
C GLU A 937 -12.18 -24.02 -15.49
N PRO A 938 -11.91 -24.09 -16.81
CA PRO A 938 -12.63 -24.98 -17.70
C PRO A 938 -12.50 -26.44 -17.25
N THR A 939 -13.62 -27.15 -17.17
CA THR A 939 -13.61 -28.56 -16.77
C THR A 939 -13.06 -29.41 -17.91
N LYS A 940 -12.10 -30.31 -17.62
CA LYS A 940 -11.46 -31.20 -18.62
C LYS A 940 -12.38 -32.30 -19.21
N GLU A 941 -13.65 -32.30 -18.84
CA GLU A 941 -14.67 -33.28 -19.23
C GLU A 941 -15.72 -32.69 -20.19
N ALA A 942 -15.41 -31.53 -20.80
CA ALA A 942 -16.21 -30.86 -21.83
C ALA A 942 -15.80 -31.27 -23.26
#